data_AF-A0A1W9NXU6-F1
#
_entry.id   AF-A0A1W9NXU6-F1
#
_cell.length_a   1.000
_cell.length_b   1.000
_cell.length_c   1.000
_cell.angle_alpha   90.00
_cell.angle_beta   90.00
_cell.angle_gamma   90.00
#
_symmetry.space_group_name_H-M   'P 1'
#
loop_
_entity.id
_entity.type
_entity.pdbx_description
1 polymer ?
#
loop_
_entity_poly.entity_id
_entity_poly.type
_entity_poly.pdbx_seq_one_letter_code
_entity_poly.pdbx_strand_id
1 'polypeptide(L)'
;MKSVGRYFFYPLACLSFCLIFLLSHTTSSVSSNLNPSWRLLYDFNLHFPDDPHYEIATAPDNPAVIYAGGRQTISKSTDYGRTFKGVYGAVLWPKILVIDQNRVVISTYNGVYYSPDGGINWPRISSRQTGFLDFDPQSNVVYFGQRTGNCQWDQRFCGVWRFNLDTLEKEHLFYTDTQNILLTPQTIVAYSGDKISISGDQGASWDEYYLRDRGLDNNHLEKMVFDADSGAIYALATNQDNPSRLVSKFLKSTDYGYHWSLVASNLPEEVVGIRFYLHRGKFYLTSILKGVYRSDDGCRTWQELNRGFPQDDPPGIYSLGFGSSNFYREVIYTGSYQGKVYQLGIYPRYDPVIFIHGLGGHYTDWISGDKKVHFKTLRAAGYPEHYLNSYIYADADGNPDTYDNQGDVALISANLDEEVDRLSQLSLDEGGSGKVDLVGFSLGGIIARYYLNTFGEDKVDQLITIASPHRGVTIFTPEDWFESIPILGVYLRRAATEFVTKLVQLGGLNVDLESAAAQQVRPSSSFLAQLNDNIISQVSVDSLAGDIDMEIRQGFFFWELRRKFSIGDIYMSLESATSPPAAQLAKHTFSDPDVLKFEVSLCKEGVSYSYNLDMLTPGELRFKHGTLPMQPEVVDEVTQLLTN
;
A
#
# COMPACT_ATOMS: atom_id res chain seq x y z
N MET A 1 -2.68 54.41 58.84
CA MET A 1 -3.67 55.52 58.76
C MET A 1 -4.65 55.21 57.63
N LYS A 2 -5.88 55.76 57.70
CA LYS A 2 -6.98 55.85 56.69
C LYS A 2 -6.67 55.43 55.23
N SER A 3 -7.57 54.83 54.44
CA SER A 3 -8.93 54.25 54.63
C SER A 3 -9.43 53.61 53.31
N VAL A 4 -10.27 52.56 53.41
CA VAL A 4 -11.38 52.09 52.54
C VAL A 4 -11.59 52.78 51.15
N GLY A 5 -11.86 52.08 50.04
CA GLY A 5 -12.19 50.65 49.88
C GLY A 5 -12.42 50.13 48.43
N ARG A 6 -13.07 48.97 48.34
CA ARG A 6 -13.26 48.09 47.15
C ARG A 6 -14.29 48.58 46.13
N TYR A 7 -14.26 48.04 44.90
CA TYR A 7 -15.35 47.25 44.26
C TYR A 7 -14.83 46.36 43.10
N PHE A 8 -15.64 45.41 42.60
CA PHE A 8 -15.31 44.31 41.67
C PHE A 8 -15.74 44.65 40.19
N PHE A 9 -15.60 43.84 39.11
CA PHE A 9 -15.40 42.38 38.91
C PHE A 9 -14.62 42.06 37.60
N TYR A 10 -14.73 40.83 37.07
CA TYR A 10 -14.16 40.25 35.82
C TYR A 10 -15.23 40.20 34.67
N PRO A 11 -14.99 39.58 33.49
CA PRO A 11 -13.97 39.85 32.46
C PRO A 11 -14.59 39.95 31.03
N LEU A 12 -13.81 40.26 29.99
CA LEU A 12 -14.20 40.02 28.58
C LEU A 12 -12.99 39.76 27.67
N ALA A 13 -13.22 39.15 26.51
CA ALA A 13 -12.22 38.45 25.70
C ALA A 13 -11.97 39.07 24.31
N CYS A 14 -11.03 38.45 23.58
CA CYS A 14 -10.82 38.49 22.13
C CYS A 14 -10.36 39.82 21.47
N LEU A 15 -9.19 39.78 20.83
CA LEU A 15 -8.96 40.00 19.38
C LEU A 15 -7.48 40.34 19.09
N SER A 16 -6.81 39.47 18.33
CA SER A 16 -5.56 39.79 17.61
C SER A 16 -5.51 39.00 16.31
N PHE A 17 -5.57 39.70 15.18
CA PHE A 17 -5.50 39.16 13.81
C PHE A 17 -4.48 39.97 13.01
N CYS A 18 -3.59 39.30 12.27
CA CYS A 18 -2.65 39.87 11.27
C CYS A 18 -1.66 40.96 11.77
N LEU A 19 -0.46 41.19 11.20
CA LEU A 19 0.00 41.02 9.82
C LEU A 19 1.54 41.17 9.76
N ILE A 20 2.32 40.07 9.56
CA ILE A 20 3.67 40.14 8.98
C ILE A 20 3.84 38.94 8.04
N PHE A 21 3.94 39.23 6.74
CA PHE A 21 4.29 38.27 5.69
C PHE A 21 5.44 38.90 4.89
N LEU A 22 6.58 38.21 4.78
CA LEU A 22 7.48 38.15 3.61
C LEU A 22 8.85 37.57 3.99
N LEU A 23 9.46 36.85 3.03
CA LEU A 23 10.82 36.28 3.04
C LEU A 23 11.07 35.02 3.88
N SER A 24 10.47 33.91 3.46
CA SER A 24 11.24 32.67 3.28
C SER A 24 10.72 31.86 2.07
N HIS A 25 11.40 31.96 0.93
CA HIS A 25 11.34 30.91 -0.08
C HIS A 25 12.30 29.78 0.33
N THR A 26 11.93 29.06 1.38
CA THR A 26 12.42 27.68 1.55
C THR A 26 11.65 26.82 0.57
N THR A 27 12.37 26.05 -0.25
CA THR A 27 11.78 24.97 -1.04
C THR A 27 11.19 23.94 -0.09
N SER A 28 9.89 24.05 0.18
CA SER A 28 9.12 22.98 0.78
C SER A 28 9.02 21.84 -0.22
N SER A 29 10.02 20.96 -0.23
CA SER A 29 9.74 19.57 -0.55
C SER A 29 8.57 19.17 0.34
N VAL A 30 7.48 18.73 -0.28
CA VAL A 30 6.32 18.23 0.47
C VAL A 30 6.79 16.95 1.15
N SER A 31 7.27 17.10 2.38
CA SER A 31 7.29 16.03 3.38
C SER A 31 5.83 15.66 3.58
N SER A 32 5.33 14.74 2.76
CA SER A 32 4.12 14.00 3.05
C SER A 32 4.26 13.51 4.48
N ASN A 33 3.37 13.95 5.38
CA ASN A 33 3.42 13.65 6.82
C ASN A 33 3.04 12.19 7.12
N LEU A 34 3.55 11.27 6.31
CA LEU A 34 3.54 9.85 6.60
C LEU A 34 4.34 9.66 7.87
N ASN A 35 3.66 9.22 8.92
CA ASN A 35 4.25 8.93 10.21
C ASN A 35 4.26 7.41 10.43
N PRO A 36 4.95 6.63 9.56
CA PRO A 36 4.87 5.18 9.59
C PRO A 36 5.36 4.66 10.93
N SER A 37 4.69 3.64 11.44
CA SER A 37 4.99 3.01 12.72
C SER A 37 5.59 1.63 12.53
N TRP A 38 6.66 1.32 13.24
CA TRP A 38 7.16 -0.04 13.38
C TRP A 38 6.10 -0.94 14.01
N ARG A 39 6.05 -2.19 13.55
CA ARG A 39 5.15 -3.23 14.06
C ARG A 39 5.96 -4.47 14.36
N LEU A 40 5.70 -5.11 15.50
CA LEU A 40 6.26 -6.42 15.81
C LEU A 40 5.67 -7.44 14.83
N LEU A 41 6.54 -8.12 14.09
CA LEU A 41 6.15 -9.10 13.08
C LEU A 41 6.41 -10.54 13.53
N TYR A 42 7.51 -10.76 14.26
CA TYR A 42 7.87 -12.08 14.80
C TYR A 42 8.69 -11.94 16.09
N ASP A 43 8.56 -12.88 17.03
CA ASP A 43 9.35 -12.96 18.26
C ASP A 43 10.00 -14.34 18.38
N PHE A 44 11.33 -14.38 18.22
CA PHE A 44 12.12 -15.60 18.32
C PHE A 44 12.26 -16.12 19.76
N ASN A 45 12.06 -15.32 20.82
CA ASN A 45 12.19 -15.79 22.21
C ASN A 45 11.21 -16.92 22.54
N LEU A 46 10.08 -16.98 21.82
CA LEU A 46 9.09 -18.05 21.93
C LEU A 46 9.65 -19.43 21.58
N HIS A 47 10.76 -19.48 20.83
CA HIS A 47 11.39 -20.71 20.33
C HIS A 47 12.87 -20.84 20.76
N PHE A 48 13.57 -19.71 20.85
CA PHE A 48 14.99 -19.57 21.18
C PHE A 48 15.14 -18.52 22.30
N PRO A 49 14.76 -18.83 23.54
CA PRO A 49 14.93 -17.91 24.67
C PRO A 49 16.42 -17.60 24.86
N ASP A 50 16.70 -16.36 25.30
CA ASP A 50 18.04 -15.85 25.53
C ASP A 50 18.99 -15.97 24.32
N ASP A 51 18.47 -15.88 23.10
CA ASP A 51 19.27 -15.69 21.89
C ASP A 51 19.33 -14.19 21.50
N PRO A 52 20.42 -13.47 21.80
CA PRO A 52 20.50 -12.06 21.46
C PRO A 52 21.17 -11.77 20.10
N HIS A 53 20.91 -10.56 19.60
CA HIS A 53 21.43 -9.98 18.34
C HIS A 53 20.89 -10.67 17.06
N TYR A 54 19.74 -10.23 16.56
CA TYR A 54 19.27 -10.70 15.25
C TYR A 54 19.74 -9.80 14.12
N GLU A 55 20.48 -10.39 13.20
CA GLU A 55 20.77 -9.79 11.91
C GLU A 55 19.66 -10.13 10.91
N ILE A 56 19.25 -9.16 10.09
CA ILE A 56 18.25 -9.31 9.04
C ILE A 56 18.88 -9.00 7.68
N ALA A 57 18.60 -9.85 6.71
CA ALA A 57 18.91 -9.61 5.29
C ALA A 57 17.72 -10.04 4.42
N THR A 58 17.38 -9.21 3.43
CA THR A 58 16.29 -9.42 2.46
C THR A 58 16.85 -9.89 1.12
N ALA A 59 16.13 -10.74 0.38
CA ALA A 59 16.53 -11.08 -0.98
C ALA A 59 16.16 -9.95 -1.96
N PRO A 60 17.09 -9.50 -2.83
CA PRO A 60 16.84 -8.37 -3.73
C PRO A 60 15.88 -8.71 -4.89
N ASP A 61 15.78 -9.99 -5.27
CA ASP A 61 14.94 -10.50 -6.36
C ASP A 61 13.58 -11.06 -5.89
N ASN A 62 13.42 -11.33 -4.59
CA ASN A 62 12.19 -11.87 -4.02
C ASN A 62 11.90 -11.26 -2.63
N PRO A 63 11.06 -10.22 -2.54
CA PRO A 63 10.82 -9.51 -1.28
C PRO A 63 10.10 -10.33 -0.20
N ALA A 64 9.50 -11.47 -0.55
CA ALA A 64 8.94 -12.40 0.43
C ALA A 64 10.02 -13.19 1.19
N VAL A 65 11.25 -13.25 0.64
CA VAL A 65 12.38 -14.00 1.21
C VAL A 65 13.22 -13.11 2.12
N ILE A 66 13.23 -13.48 3.41
CA ILE A 66 13.96 -12.77 4.46
C ILE A 66 14.74 -13.79 5.28
N TYR A 67 16.01 -13.51 5.54
CA TYR A 67 16.84 -14.28 6.45
C TYR A 67 17.03 -13.51 7.76
N ALA A 68 16.90 -14.23 8.88
CA ALA A 68 17.11 -13.73 10.22
C ALA A 68 18.09 -14.63 10.97
N GLY A 69 19.16 -14.06 11.54
CA GLY A 69 20.21 -14.83 12.21
C GLY A 69 20.49 -14.36 13.63
N GLY A 70 20.26 -15.25 14.60
CA GLY A 70 20.72 -15.13 15.98
C GLY A 70 21.95 -16.01 16.26
N ARG A 71 22.34 -16.14 17.53
CA ARG A 71 23.44 -17.02 17.98
C ARG A 71 23.11 -18.50 17.84
N GLN A 72 21.83 -18.89 17.95
CA GLN A 72 21.40 -20.28 17.94
C GLN A 72 20.99 -20.76 16.55
N THR A 73 20.39 -19.89 15.71
CA THR A 73 19.86 -20.26 14.39
C THR A 73 20.00 -19.17 13.32
N ILE A 74 20.17 -19.59 12.07
CA ILE A 74 19.74 -18.83 10.90
C ILE A 74 18.39 -19.38 10.46
N SER A 75 17.40 -18.50 10.33
CA SER A 75 16.04 -18.82 9.88
C SER A 75 15.69 -18.07 8.60
N LYS A 76 14.85 -18.69 7.76
CA LYS A 76 14.31 -18.11 6.52
C LYS A 76 12.80 -17.94 6.63
N SER A 77 12.31 -16.80 6.19
CA SER A 77 10.90 -16.54 5.84
C SER A 77 10.74 -16.63 4.32
N THR A 78 9.55 -17.01 3.86
CA THR A 78 9.10 -16.93 2.46
C THR A 78 7.73 -16.25 2.36
N ASP A 79 7.34 -15.46 3.37
CA ASP A 79 6.00 -14.90 3.55
C ASP A 79 6.04 -13.46 4.07
N TYR A 80 7.06 -12.70 3.69
CA TYR A 80 7.32 -11.31 4.09
C TYR A 80 7.66 -11.12 5.57
N GLY A 81 8.21 -12.15 6.22
CA GLY A 81 8.66 -12.16 7.61
C GLY A 81 7.60 -12.59 8.63
N ARG A 82 6.40 -13.01 8.19
CA ARG A 82 5.31 -13.42 9.09
C ARG A 82 5.63 -14.74 9.82
N THR A 83 6.32 -15.66 9.15
CA THR A 83 6.82 -16.89 9.75
C THR A 83 8.27 -17.14 9.36
N PHE A 84 9.02 -17.78 10.25
CA PHE A 84 10.43 -18.12 10.05
C PHE A 84 10.66 -19.61 10.34
N LYS A 85 11.49 -20.24 9.50
CA LYS A 85 11.93 -21.63 9.66
C LYS A 85 13.45 -21.71 9.73
N GLY A 86 13.98 -22.42 10.73
CA GLY A 86 15.41 -22.67 10.85
C GLY A 86 15.99 -23.38 9.61
N VAL A 87 17.06 -22.83 9.05
CA VAL A 87 17.80 -23.33 7.88
C VAL A 87 19.28 -23.64 8.19
N TYR A 88 19.82 -23.10 9.28
CA TYR A 88 21.15 -23.42 9.80
C TYR A 88 21.22 -23.18 11.32
N GLY A 89 22.19 -23.78 12.02
CA GLY A 89 22.28 -23.76 13.48
C GLY A 89 23.68 -23.52 14.05
N ALA A 90 23.74 -23.15 15.33
CA ALA A 90 24.96 -22.92 16.13
C ALA A 90 25.91 -21.85 15.55
N VAL A 91 25.39 -20.62 15.39
CA VAL A 91 26.08 -19.51 14.71
C VAL A 91 26.37 -18.37 15.67
N LEU A 92 27.49 -18.41 16.40
CA LEU A 92 27.92 -17.25 17.19
C LEU A 92 28.16 -16.03 16.27
N TRP A 93 27.28 -15.03 16.40
CA TRP A 93 27.22 -13.76 15.66
C TRP A 93 27.32 -13.93 14.13
N PRO A 94 26.20 -14.16 13.43
CA PRO A 94 26.20 -14.23 11.98
C PRO A 94 26.63 -12.92 11.31
N LYS A 95 27.14 -13.05 10.09
CA LYS A 95 26.86 -12.09 9.01
C LYS A 95 26.11 -12.81 7.90
N ILE A 96 25.04 -12.24 7.37
CA ILE A 96 24.21 -12.79 6.30
C ILE A 96 24.29 -11.86 5.08
N LEU A 97 24.70 -12.42 3.95
CA LEU A 97 24.75 -11.77 2.65
C LEU A 97 23.84 -12.56 1.71
N VAL A 98 22.67 -11.99 1.38
CA VAL A 98 21.73 -12.59 0.43
C VAL A 98 22.05 -12.03 -0.95
N ILE A 99 22.39 -12.92 -1.89
CA ILE A 99 22.71 -12.57 -3.27
C ILE A 99 21.43 -12.57 -4.11
N ASP A 100 20.60 -13.60 -3.92
CA ASP A 100 19.25 -13.75 -4.47
C ASP A 100 18.46 -14.76 -3.61
N GLN A 101 17.23 -15.09 -4.00
CA GLN A 101 16.32 -15.97 -3.26
C GLN A 101 16.86 -17.40 -3.01
N ASN A 102 17.86 -17.83 -3.80
CA ASN A 102 18.52 -19.12 -3.72
C ASN A 102 19.97 -19.02 -3.22
N ARG A 103 20.70 -17.95 -3.55
CA ARG A 103 22.11 -17.81 -3.20
C ARG A 103 22.29 -16.94 -1.96
N VAL A 104 22.86 -17.53 -0.91
CA VAL A 104 23.13 -16.84 0.36
C VAL A 104 24.48 -17.27 0.94
N VAL A 105 25.24 -16.31 1.43
CA VAL A 105 26.50 -16.53 2.14
C VAL A 105 26.32 -16.15 3.60
N ILE A 106 26.79 -17.00 4.51
CA ILE A 106 26.85 -16.70 5.93
C ILE A 106 28.29 -16.76 6.46
N SER A 107 28.62 -15.78 7.30
CA SER A 107 29.76 -15.82 8.19
C SER A 107 29.30 -16.32 9.55
N THR A 108 30.11 -17.16 10.18
CA THR A 108 29.95 -17.59 11.57
C THR A 108 31.32 -17.52 12.25
N TYR A 109 31.38 -17.59 13.57
CA TYR A 109 32.64 -17.82 14.29
C TYR A 109 33.44 -19.03 13.75
N ASN A 110 32.73 -20.06 13.26
CA ASN A 110 33.30 -21.30 12.75
C ASN A 110 33.70 -21.25 11.26
N GLY A 111 33.41 -20.18 10.52
CA GLY A 111 33.80 -20.07 9.11
C GLY A 111 32.83 -19.32 8.22
N VAL A 112 33.13 -19.31 6.92
CA VAL A 112 32.26 -18.77 5.86
C VAL A 112 31.65 -19.92 5.08
N TYR A 113 30.35 -19.88 4.87
CA TYR A 113 29.55 -20.91 4.22
C TYR A 113 28.69 -20.29 3.13
N TYR A 114 28.48 -21.02 2.03
CA TYR A 114 27.62 -20.61 0.93
C TYR A 114 26.55 -21.67 0.72
N SER A 115 25.31 -21.23 0.54
CA SER A 115 24.21 -22.06 0.09
C SER A 115 23.80 -21.61 -1.32
N PRO A 116 23.81 -22.51 -2.32
CA PRO A 116 23.30 -22.25 -3.66
C PRO A 116 21.79 -22.55 -3.81
N ASP A 117 21.14 -23.08 -2.77
CA ASP A 117 19.83 -23.73 -2.81
C ASP A 117 18.84 -23.20 -1.76
N GLY A 118 18.99 -21.93 -1.39
CA GLY A 118 18.07 -21.19 -0.55
C GLY A 118 18.20 -21.52 0.94
N GLY A 119 19.32 -22.10 1.37
CA GLY A 119 19.61 -22.48 2.75
C GLY A 119 19.40 -23.96 3.07
N ILE A 120 19.30 -24.83 2.06
CA ILE A 120 19.11 -26.28 2.28
C ILE A 120 20.47 -26.95 2.57
N ASN A 121 21.49 -26.66 1.75
CA ASN A 121 22.86 -27.12 1.94
C ASN A 121 23.82 -25.94 2.14
N TRP A 122 24.83 -26.15 2.99
CA TRP A 122 25.80 -25.12 3.36
C TRP A 122 27.26 -25.61 3.25
N PRO A 123 27.79 -25.81 2.03
CA PRO A 123 29.23 -25.92 1.78
C PRO A 123 30.06 -24.82 2.47
N ARG A 124 31.15 -25.22 3.13
CA ARG A 124 32.08 -24.31 3.84
C ARG A 124 33.18 -23.84 2.90
N ILE A 125 33.22 -22.54 2.61
CA ILE A 125 34.24 -21.89 1.76
C ILE A 125 35.50 -21.58 2.56
N SER A 126 35.36 -21.15 3.82
CA SER A 126 36.50 -20.79 4.66
C SER A 126 36.38 -21.26 6.10
N SER A 127 37.53 -21.54 6.71
CA SER A 127 37.64 -22.24 8.00
C SER A 127 37.75 -21.32 9.22
N ARG A 128 37.63 -20.00 9.02
CA ARG A 128 37.78 -18.98 10.07
C ARG A 128 36.74 -17.88 9.88
N GLN A 129 36.35 -17.26 10.99
CA GLN A 129 35.44 -16.10 11.01
C GLN A 129 35.94 -14.97 10.10
N THR A 130 34.99 -14.28 9.46
CA THR A 130 35.24 -13.01 8.77
C THR A 130 34.78 -11.79 9.56
N GLY A 131 35.45 -10.66 9.33
CA GLY A 131 35.02 -9.35 9.78
C GLY A 131 33.96 -8.70 8.89
N PHE A 132 33.78 -9.13 7.64
CA PHE A 132 32.87 -8.53 6.66
C PHE A 132 32.48 -9.49 5.54
N LEU A 133 31.31 -9.25 4.95
CA LEU A 133 30.85 -9.89 3.71
C LEU A 133 30.37 -8.77 2.79
N ASP A 134 30.76 -8.81 1.52
CA ASP A 134 30.25 -7.91 0.48
C ASP A 134 30.17 -8.65 -0.87
N PHE A 135 29.37 -8.17 -1.81
CA PHE A 135 29.11 -8.83 -3.09
C PHE A 135 29.25 -7.88 -4.27
N ASP A 136 30.06 -8.28 -5.26
CA ASP A 136 30.07 -7.63 -6.57
C ASP A 136 29.14 -8.39 -7.54
N PRO A 137 27.97 -7.82 -7.89
CA PRO A 137 27.05 -8.43 -8.84
C PRO A 137 27.55 -8.40 -10.29
N GLN A 138 28.55 -7.58 -10.64
CA GLN A 138 29.08 -7.49 -12.01
C GLN A 138 30.03 -8.65 -12.32
N SER A 139 30.91 -9.00 -11.37
CA SER A 139 31.83 -10.14 -11.49
C SER A 139 31.32 -11.44 -10.87
N ASN A 140 30.17 -11.39 -10.17
CA ASN A 140 29.59 -12.52 -9.44
C ASN A 140 30.53 -13.05 -8.32
N VAL A 141 31.21 -12.13 -7.64
CA VAL A 141 32.26 -12.42 -6.65
C VAL A 141 31.84 -11.94 -5.26
N VAL A 142 32.01 -12.82 -4.27
CA VAL A 142 31.84 -12.49 -2.85
C VAL A 142 33.20 -12.17 -2.23
N TYR A 143 33.29 -11.01 -1.60
CA TYR A 143 34.48 -10.55 -0.88
C TYR A 143 34.28 -10.71 0.62
N PHE A 144 35.30 -11.20 1.31
CA PHE A 144 35.25 -11.41 2.76
C PHE A 144 36.62 -11.27 3.40
N GLY A 145 36.66 -10.70 4.62
CA GLY A 145 37.87 -10.70 5.44
C GLY A 145 38.17 -12.09 5.99
N GLN A 146 39.39 -12.36 6.45
CA GLN A 146 39.66 -13.59 7.20
C GLN A 146 40.72 -13.35 8.27
N ARG A 147 40.46 -13.79 9.49
CA ARG A 147 41.47 -13.72 10.56
C ARG A 147 42.58 -14.76 10.34
N THR A 148 43.71 -14.36 9.78
CA THR A 148 44.92 -15.20 9.66
C THR A 148 45.84 -15.08 10.89
N GLY A 149 46.82 -15.98 11.01
CA GLY A 149 48.01 -15.80 11.87
C GLY A 149 47.84 -15.44 13.35
N ASN A 150 48.83 -14.70 13.86
CA ASN A 150 49.04 -14.27 15.25
C ASN A 150 48.13 -13.10 15.70
N CYS A 151 47.01 -12.85 15.00
CA CYS A 151 46.16 -11.70 15.30
C CYS A 151 45.49 -11.86 16.67
N GLN A 152 45.92 -10.99 17.60
CA GLN A 152 45.41 -10.83 18.96
C GLN A 152 43.90 -10.50 18.94
N TRP A 153 43.23 -10.67 20.07
CA TRP A 153 41.78 -10.50 20.15
C TRP A 153 41.27 -9.05 19.93
N ASP A 154 42.14 -8.03 19.95
CA ASP A 154 41.75 -6.62 19.89
C ASP A 154 42.10 -5.88 18.58
N GLN A 155 42.79 -6.49 17.61
CA GLN A 155 43.14 -5.81 16.34
C GLN A 155 42.70 -6.55 15.08
N ARG A 156 41.90 -5.82 14.28
CA ARG A 156 41.76 -5.75 12.80
C ARG A 156 41.98 -7.02 11.97
N PHE A 157 41.08 -7.29 11.02
CA PHE A 157 41.03 -8.57 10.32
C PHE A 157 42.17 -8.72 9.29
N CYS A 158 42.80 -9.89 9.31
CA CYS A 158 44.13 -10.10 8.74
C CYS A 158 44.08 -10.73 7.33
N GLY A 159 43.46 -10.01 6.39
CA GLY A 159 43.51 -10.29 4.95
C GLY A 159 42.15 -10.33 4.25
N VAL A 160 42.14 -9.89 2.99
CA VAL A 160 40.98 -9.85 2.10
C VAL A 160 41.00 -11.04 1.15
N TRP A 161 39.88 -11.75 1.05
CA TRP A 161 39.69 -12.90 0.18
C TRP A 161 38.52 -12.65 -0.78
N ARG A 162 38.56 -13.29 -1.95
CA ARG A 162 37.43 -13.38 -2.86
C ARG A 162 37.02 -14.82 -3.12
N PHE A 163 35.74 -15.03 -3.37
CA PHE A 163 35.15 -16.29 -3.81
C PHE A 163 34.30 -16.03 -5.04
N ASN A 164 34.67 -16.64 -6.17
CA ASN A 164 33.91 -16.53 -7.41
C ASN A 164 32.76 -17.55 -7.39
N LEU A 165 31.53 -17.10 -7.59
CA LEU A 165 30.35 -17.96 -7.48
C LEU A 165 30.13 -18.87 -8.70
N ASP A 166 30.77 -18.59 -9.83
CA ASP A 166 30.68 -19.40 -11.06
C ASP A 166 31.72 -20.53 -11.09
N THR A 167 32.97 -20.25 -10.70
CA THR A 167 34.05 -21.26 -10.65
C THR A 167 34.10 -22.00 -9.31
N LEU A 168 33.48 -21.44 -8.26
CA LEU A 168 33.58 -21.90 -6.86
C LEU A 168 35.03 -21.90 -6.33
N GLU A 169 35.89 -21.06 -6.91
CA GLU A 169 37.28 -20.91 -6.49
C GLU A 169 37.43 -19.76 -5.48
N LYS A 170 38.34 -19.96 -4.52
CA LYS A 170 38.69 -18.98 -3.49
C LYS A 170 40.13 -18.52 -3.67
N GLU A 171 40.31 -17.20 -3.66
CA GLU A 171 41.61 -16.55 -3.82
C GLU A 171 41.89 -15.58 -2.67
N HIS A 172 43.16 -15.46 -2.29
CA HIS A 172 43.65 -14.47 -1.33
C HIS A 172 44.20 -13.26 -2.08
N LEU A 173 43.64 -12.08 -1.83
CA LEU A 173 44.00 -10.87 -2.56
C LEU A 173 45.10 -10.09 -1.85
N PHE A 174 44.93 -9.82 -0.55
CA PHE A 174 45.71 -8.79 0.13
C PHE A 174 45.86 -9.05 1.63
N TYR A 175 47.05 -8.79 2.17
CA TYR A 175 47.39 -9.03 3.58
C TYR A 175 47.69 -7.71 4.31
N THR A 176 46.64 -7.09 4.86
CA THR A 176 46.74 -5.88 5.71
C THR A 176 45.71 -5.93 6.84
N ASP A 177 45.91 -5.08 7.84
CA ASP A 177 44.93 -4.77 8.88
C ASP A 177 43.70 -4.07 8.27
N THR A 178 42.80 -4.85 7.66
CA THR A 178 41.57 -4.34 7.03
C THR A 178 40.38 -4.54 7.97
N GLN A 179 39.65 -3.47 8.29
CA GLN A 179 38.46 -3.55 9.13
C GLN A 179 37.23 -3.92 8.30
N ASN A 180 37.09 -3.30 7.13
CA ASN A 180 36.00 -3.52 6.20
C ASN A 180 36.41 -3.08 4.78
N ILE A 181 35.58 -3.39 3.80
CA ILE A 181 35.67 -2.84 2.45
C ILE A 181 34.38 -2.10 2.08
N LEU A 182 34.44 -1.37 0.96
CA LEU A 182 33.28 -0.93 0.19
C LEU A 182 33.56 -1.26 -1.29
N LEU A 183 32.61 -1.92 -1.93
CA LEU A 183 32.63 -2.13 -3.38
C LEU A 183 31.97 -0.95 -4.10
N THR A 184 32.58 -0.50 -5.20
CA THR A 184 32.01 0.45 -6.16
C THR A 184 32.13 -0.12 -7.58
N PRO A 185 31.44 0.42 -8.60
CA PRO A 185 31.49 -0.10 -9.96
C PRO A 185 32.87 0.00 -10.65
N GLN A 186 33.84 0.70 -10.04
CA GLN A 186 35.19 0.89 -10.59
C GLN A 186 36.31 0.49 -9.61
N THR A 187 36.06 0.52 -8.30
CA THR A 187 37.10 0.30 -7.29
C THR A 187 36.61 -0.50 -6.09
N ILE A 188 37.55 -1.19 -5.44
CA ILE A 188 37.42 -1.70 -4.08
C ILE A 188 38.12 -0.73 -3.14
N VAL A 189 37.41 -0.22 -2.13
CA VAL A 189 37.96 0.66 -1.09
C VAL A 189 38.07 -0.14 0.21
N ALA A 190 39.26 -0.63 0.53
CA ALA A 190 39.56 -1.24 1.82
C ALA A 190 39.97 -0.17 2.83
N TYR A 191 39.50 -0.27 4.08
CA TYR A 191 39.80 0.75 5.09
C TYR A 191 39.94 0.18 6.50
N SER A 192 40.72 0.88 7.33
CA SER A 192 40.77 0.65 8.78
C SER A 192 41.35 1.85 9.54
N GLY A 193 40.56 2.41 10.46
CA GLY A 193 40.97 3.61 11.20
C GLY A 193 41.20 4.79 10.24
N ASP A 194 42.40 5.36 10.27
CA ASP A 194 42.81 6.44 9.37
C ASP A 194 43.40 5.96 8.03
N LYS A 195 43.63 4.65 7.84
CA LYS A 195 44.20 4.07 6.61
C LYS A 195 43.13 3.71 5.59
N ILE A 196 43.39 4.04 4.32
CA ILE A 196 42.61 3.61 3.15
C ILE A 196 43.55 2.99 2.11
N SER A 197 43.11 1.87 1.52
CA SER A 197 43.76 1.21 0.39
C SER A 197 42.72 1.04 -0.74
N ILE A 198 43.01 1.56 -1.93
CA ILE A 198 42.10 1.54 -3.10
C ILE A 198 42.66 0.61 -4.18
N SER A 199 41.83 -0.28 -4.73
CA SER A 199 42.17 -1.09 -5.90
C SER A 199 41.22 -0.79 -7.05
N GLY A 200 41.76 -0.55 -8.25
CA GLY A 200 41.01 -0.40 -9.51
C GLY A 200 41.01 -1.66 -10.39
N ASP A 201 41.60 -2.76 -9.92
CA ASP A 201 41.85 -3.99 -10.68
C ASP A 201 41.35 -5.25 -9.96
N GLN A 202 40.21 -5.12 -9.26
CA GLN A 202 39.54 -6.18 -8.50
C GLN A 202 40.41 -6.82 -7.39
N GLY A 203 41.33 -6.04 -6.83
CA GLY A 203 42.18 -6.40 -5.70
C GLY A 203 43.55 -6.97 -6.05
N ALA A 204 43.99 -6.87 -7.31
CA ALA A 204 45.31 -7.36 -7.73
C ALA A 204 46.45 -6.38 -7.37
N SER A 205 46.18 -5.07 -7.34
CA SER A 205 47.07 -4.02 -6.83
C SER A 205 46.30 -2.97 -6.01
N TRP A 206 47.01 -2.26 -5.12
CA TRP A 206 46.41 -1.39 -4.11
C TRP A 206 47.24 -0.11 -3.90
N ASP A 207 46.61 1.05 -4.06
CA ASP A 207 47.15 2.36 -3.70
C ASP A 207 46.77 2.71 -2.25
N GLU A 208 47.75 3.04 -1.41
CA GLU A 208 47.53 3.27 0.03
C GLU A 208 47.84 4.71 0.46
N TYR A 209 47.04 5.26 1.38
CA TYR A 209 47.29 6.54 2.05
C TYR A 209 46.56 6.62 3.40
N TYR A 210 46.88 7.65 4.19
CA TYR A 210 46.21 7.94 5.46
C TYR A 210 45.40 9.25 5.37
N LEU A 211 44.29 9.32 6.09
CA LEU A 211 43.43 10.52 6.15
C LEU A 211 44.15 11.74 6.76
N ARG A 212 45.01 11.52 7.76
CA ARG A 212 45.84 12.56 8.38
C ARG A 212 46.75 13.25 7.36
N ASP A 213 47.32 12.50 6.42
CA ASP A 213 48.22 13.01 5.38
C ASP A 213 47.46 13.91 4.36
N ARG A 214 46.12 13.96 4.42
CA ARG A 214 45.24 14.80 3.60
C ARG A 214 44.42 15.80 4.42
N GLY A 215 44.88 16.16 5.63
CA GLY A 215 44.25 17.20 6.46
C GLY A 215 42.96 16.78 7.18
N LEU A 216 42.72 15.47 7.27
CA LEU A 216 41.66 14.88 8.09
C LEU A 216 42.26 14.15 9.28
N ASP A 217 43.07 14.89 10.05
CA ASP A 217 43.67 14.42 11.30
C ASP A 217 42.62 13.95 12.31
N ASN A 218 42.98 12.90 13.04
CA ASN A 218 42.22 12.31 14.15
C ASN A 218 40.81 11.80 13.76
N ASN A 219 40.61 11.38 12.50
CA ASN A 219 39.37 10.75 12.03
C ASN A 219 39.58 9.26 11.72
N HIS A 220 38.79 8.39 12.33
CA HIS A 220 38.77 6.95 12.06
C HIS A 220 37.51 6.56 11.32
N LEU A 221 37.65 5.92 10.15
CA LEU A 221 36.55 5.48 9.31
C LEU A 221 35.91 4.22 9.86
N GLU A 222 34.63 4.32 10.21
CA GLU A 222 33.87 3.23 10.79
C GLU A 222 33.07 2.45 9.75
N LYS A 223 32.24 3.17 8.97
CA LYS A 223 31.28 2.60 8.03
C LYS A 223 31.26 3.48 6.78
N MET A 224 31.11 2.86 5.60
CA MET A 224 30.94 3.58 4.34
C MET A 224 29.74 3.03 3.58
N VAL A 225 29.15 3.87 2.72
CA VAL A 225 28.14 3.50 1.72
C VAL A 225 28.44 4.20 0.40
N PHE A 226 28.17 3.50 -0.72
CA PHE A 226 28.30 4.05 -2.06
C PHE A 226 26.94 4.53 -2.57
N ASP A 227 26.89 5.75 -3.08
CA ASP A 227 25.75 6.34 -3.76
C ASP A 227 25.91 6.16 -5.27
N ALA A 228 25.22 5.17 -5.83
CA ALA A 228 25.29 4.85 -7.25
C ALA A 228 24.72 5.95 -8.16
N ASP A 229 23.81 6.78 -7.67
CA ASP A 229 23.18 7.84 -8.46
C ASP A 229 24.11 9.05 -8.62
N SER A 230 24.92 9.36 -7.59
CA SER A 230 25.89 10.47 -7.63
C SER A 230 27.36 10.07 -7.79
N GLY A 231 27.68 8.77 -7.74
CA GLY A 231 29.05 8.24 -7.74
C GLY A 231 29.84 8.56 -6.46
N ALA A 232 29.19 9.08 -5.42
CA ALA A 232 29.84 9.50 -4.19
C ALA A 232 29.97 8.38 -3.16
N ILE A 233 30.97 8.49 -2.29
CA ILE A 233 31.07 7.67 -1.08
C ILE A 233 30.77 8.54 0.13
N TYR A 234 29.90 8.07 1.01
CA TYR A 234 29.64 8.69 2.31
C TYR A 234 30.20 7.78 3.41
N ALA A 235 30.82 8.37 4.42
CA ALA A 235 31.40 7.65 5.54
C ALA A 235 31.00 8.22 6.89
N LEU A 236 30.78 7.32 7.84
CA LEU A 236 30.72 7.60 9.27
C LEU A 236 32.14 7.50 9.84
N ALA A 237 32.60 8.55 10.52
CA ALA A 237 33.92 8.62 11.14
C ALA A 237 33.86 9.03 12.62
N THR A 238 34.75 8.49 13.44
CA THR A 238 34.90 8.76 14.88
C THR A 238 36.20 9.53 15.16
N ASN A 239 36.32 10.12 16.36
CA ASN A 239 37.53 10.84 16.78
C ASN A 239 38.55 9.90 17.44
N GLN A 240 39.76 9.84 16.89
CA GLN A 240 40.86 9.01 17.37
C GLN A 240 41.31 9.33 18.81
N ASP A 241 41.30 10.60 19.22
CA ASP A 241 41.83 11.04 20.52
C ASP A 241 40.90 10.69 21.69
N ASN A 242 39.63 10.38 21.39
CA ASN A 242 38.61 10.17 22.41
C ASN A 242 37.59 9.11 21.96
N PRO A 243 37.98 7.82 21.89
CA PRO A 243 37.08 6.74 21.46
C PRO A 243 35.87 6.53 22.40
N SER A 244 35.86 7.13 23.60
CA SER A 244 34.71 7.15 24.51
C SER A 244 33.76 8.34 24.31
N ARG A 245 34.13 9.35 23.51
CA ARG A 245 33.21 10.39 23.01
C ARG A 245 32.94 10.17 21.53
N LEU A 246 31.80 9.55 21.25
CA LEU A 246 31.35 9.17 19.91
C LEU A 246 30.83 10.36 19.09
N VAL A 247 31.67 11.40 18.95
CA VAL A 247 31.42 12.51 18.02
C VAL A 247 31.56 11.97 16.60
N SER A 248 30.43 11.49 16.09
CA SER A 248 30.29 10.96 14.75
C SER A 248 30.31 12.10 13.73
N LYS A 249 31.30 12.09 12.85
CA LYS A 249 31.42 12.96 11.68
C LYS A 249 30.93 12.21 10.45
N PHE A 250 30.24 12.91 9.56
CA PHE A 250 29.91 12.41 8.24
C PHE A 250 30.87 13.02 7.23
N LEU A 251 31.56 12.16 6.49
CA LEU A 251 32.49 12.55 5.43
C LEU A 251 31.92 12.16 4.07
N LYS A 252 32.24 12.93 3.03
CA LYS A 252 31.89 12.64 1.63
C LYS A 252 33.12 12.71 0.72
N SER A 253 33.29 11.69 -0.10
CA SER A 253 34.17 11.68 -1.29
C SER A 253 33.33 11.70 -2.56
N THR A 254 33.82 12.36 -3.60
CA THR A 254 33.24 12.37 -4.96
C THR A 254 34.19 11.80 -6.01
N ASP A 255 35.22 11.10 -5.55
CA ASP A 255 36.33 10.58 -6.35
C ASP A 255 36.77 9.21 -5.80
N TYR A 256 35.81 8.30 -5.61
CA TYR A 256 36.05 6.91 -5.23
C TYR A 256 36.92 6.72 -3.97
N GLY A 257 36.87 7.69 -3.06
CA GLY A 257 37.57 7.70 -1.79
C GLY A 257 38.84 8.55 -1.78
N TYR A 258 39.42 8.96 -2.92
CA TYR A 258 40.74 9.61 -2.93
C TYR A 258 40.78 10.91 -2.09
N HIS A 259 39.73 11.73 -2.11
CA HIS A 259 39.61 12.92 -1.27
C HIS A 259 38.28 12.95 -0.53
N TRP A 260 38.30 13.49 0.69
CA TRP A 260 37.15 13.53 1.59
C TRP A 260 36.90 14.95 2.10
N SER A 261 35.64 15.26 2.33
CA SER A 261 35.15 16.53 2.86
C SER A 261 34.19 16.29 4.02
N LEU A 262 34.18 17.18 5.02
CA LEU A 262 33.22 17.11 6.13
C LEU A 262 31.83 17.58 5.64
N VAL A 263 30.82 16.73 5.82
CA VAL A 263 29.41 17.04 5.56
C VAL A 263 28.76 17.64 6.81
N ALA A 264 28.86 16.93 7.94
CA ALA A 264 28.23 17.30 9.19
C ALA A 264 28.88 16.57 10.39
N SER A 265 28.58 17.04 11.60
CA SER A 265 28.99 16.42 12.87
C SER A 265 27.92 16.69 13.94
N ASN A 266 26.69 16.25 13.66
CA ASN A 266 25.47 16.71 14.33
C ASN A 266 24.56 15.58 14.86
N LEU A 267 25.06 14.35 14.94
CA LEU A 267 24.39 13.33 15.75
C LEU A 267 24.46 13.74 17.25
N PRO A 268 23.42 13.48 18.05
CA PRO A 268 23.48 13.63 19.49
C PRO A 268 24.61 12.76 20.08
N GLU A 269 25.30 13.23 21.13
CA GLU A 269 26.47 12.53 21.73
C GLU A 269 26.15 11.10 22.22
N GLU A 270 24.88 10.80 22.48
CA GLU A 270 24.40 9.48 22.94
C GLU A 270 24.16 8.47 21.81
N VAL A 271 24.19 8.89 20.54
CA VAL A 271 23.86 8.00 19.40
C VAL A 271 25.10 7.23 18.94
N VAL A 272 25.23 6.01 19.46
CA VAL A 272 26.22 5.03 18.99
C VAL A 272 25.74 4.41 17.68
N GLY A 273 26.29 4.83 16.54
CA GLY A 273 25.99 4.28 15.22
C GLY A 273 26.69 2.94 14.95
N ILE A 274 25.94 1.90 14.55
CA ILE A 274 26.44 0.51 14.45
C ILE A 274 26.47 0.01 13.01
N ARG A 275 25.47 0.41 12.23
CA ARG A 275 25.39 0.25 10.77
C ARG A 275 24.91 1.56 10.17
N PHE A 276 25.35 1.80 8.95
CA PHE A 276 25.05 2.96 8.14
C PHE A 276 24.63 2.45 6.77
N TYR A 277 23.50 2.92 6.27
CA TYR A 277 22.87 2.44 5.03
C TYR A 277 22.49 3.62 4.15
N LEU A 278 22.47 3.38 2.84
CA LEU A 278 21.85 4.24 1.85
C LEU A 278 20.82 3.42 1.09
N HIS A 279 19.57 3.90 1.05
CA HIS A 279 18.50 3.28 0.29
C HIS A 279 17.67 4.39 -0.37
N ARG A 280 17.54 4.35 -1.71
CA ARG A 280 16.73 5.31 -2.49
C ARG A 280 17.00 6.78 -2.14
N GLY A 281 18.28 7.17 -2.08
CA GLY A 281 18.73 8.53 -1.73
C GLY A 281 18.61 8.92 -0.24
N LYS A 282 18.01 8.07 0.61
CA LYS A 282 17.86 8.29 2.05
C LYS A 282 18.91 7.52 2.83
N PHE A 283 19.48 8.15 3.85
CA PHE A 283 20.48 7.54 4.72
C PHE A 283 19.84 7.06 6.02
N TYR A 284 20.27 5.89 6.50
CA TYR A 284 19.78 5.29 7.75
C TYR A 284 20.93 4.91 8.66
N LEU A 285 20.75 5.10 9.95
CA LEU A 285 21.71 4.76 10.99
C LEU A 285 21.02 3.93 12.07
N THR A 286 21.63 2.80 12.46
CA THR A 286 21.13 1.97 13.57
C THR A 286 21.91 2.21 14.85
N SER A 287 21.21 2.17 15.98
CA SER A 287 21.76 2.32 17.33
C SER A 287 21.12 1.31 18.28
N ILE A 288 21.95 0.67 19.13
CA ILE A 288 21.48 -0.24 20.18
C ILE A 288 20.59 0.51 21.18
N LEU A 289 20.98 1.71 21.59
CA LEU A 289 20.30 2.43 22.67
C LEU A 289 19.18 3.35 22.18
N LYS A 290 19.20 3.74 20.90
CA LYS A 290 18.35 4.82 20.36
C LYS A 290 17.59 4.44 19.08
N GLY A 291 17.59 3.17 18.68
CA GLY A 291 16.79 2.67 17.56
C GLY A 291 17.33 3.05 16.18
N VAL A 292 16.49 3.66 15.33
CA VAL A 292 16.80 4.00 13.94
C VAL A 292 16.69 5.49 13.72
N TYR A 293 17.68 6.07 13.04
CA TYR A 293 17.66 7.45 12.55
C TYR A 293 17.65 7.47 11.02
N ARG A 294 16.93 8.44 10.43
CA ARG A 294 16.87 8.69 8.98
C ARG A 294 17.38 10.09 8.64
N SER A 295 18.04 10.25 7.50
CA SER A 295 18.41 11.53 6.91
C SER A 295 17.98 11.56 5.44
N ASP A 296 17.17 12.56 5.09
CA ASP A 296 16.64 12.78 3.74
C ASP A 296 17.42 13.85 2.96
N ASP A 297 18.48 14.42 3.55
CA ASP A 297 19.19 15.61 3.06
C ASP A 297 20.71 15.39 2.89
N GLY A 298 21.14 14.13 2.75
CA GLY A 298 22.54 13.76 2.55
C GLY A 298 23.37 13.84 3.83
N CYS A 299 22.86 13.29 4.93
CA CYS A 299 23.47 13.26 6.27
C CYS A 299 23.66 14.63 6.94
N ARG A 300 22.95 15.68 6.49
CA ARG A 300 23.06 17.03 7.07
C ARG A 300 22.14 17.21 8.28
N THR A 301 20.98 16.56 8.30
CA THR A 301 20.07 16.48 9.45
C THR A 301 19.56 15.05 9.62
N TRP A 302 19.21 14.70 10.85
CA TRP A 302 18.76 13.35 11.23
C TRP A 302 17.47 13.44 12.02
N GLN A 303 16.53 12.54 11.71
CA GLN A 303 15.23 12.40 12.37
C GLN A 303 15.12 11.00 12.98
N GLU A 304 14.45 10.89 14.12
CA GLU A 304 14.17 9.59 14.74
C GLU A 304 13.07 8.86 13.99
N LEU A 305 13.33 7.60 13.66
CA LEU A 305 12.41 6.68 12.99
C LEU A 305 12.06 5.56 13.96
N ASN A 306 11.48 5.93 15.11
CA ASN A 306 11.31 5.06 16.28
C ASN A 306 9.85 4.80 16.69
N ARG A 307 8.86 5.44 16.05
CA ARG A 307 7.42 5.24 16.34
C ARG A 307 7.08 3.75 16.25
N GLY A 308 6.43 3.19 17.28
CA GLY A 308 6.01 1.78 17.31
C GLY A 308 6.98 0.81 17.98
N PHE A 309 8.21 1.23 18.30
CA PHE A 309 9.03 0.47 19.24
C PHE A 309 8.52 0.63 20.69
N PRO A 310 8.69 -0.37 21.57
CA PRO A 310 8.38 -0.23 22.99
C PRO A 310 9.18 0.91 23.64
N GLN A 311 8.55 1.74 24.48
CA GLN A 311 9.25 2.86 25.13
C GLN A 311 10.04 2.43 26.38
N ASP A 312 9.54 1.45 27.13
CA ASP A 312 10.19 0.95 28.35
C ASP A 312 11.38 0.02 28.09
N ASP A 313 11.64 -0.32 26.83
CA ASP A 313 12.56 -1.38 26.43
C ASP A 313 13.22 -1.05 25.07
N PRO A 314 14.42 -0.43 25.05
CA PRO A 314 15.08 0.00 23.83
C PRO A 314 15.40 -1.24 22.96
N PRO A 315 14.88 -1.33 21.73
CA PRO A 315 14.85 -2.58 20.99
C PRO A 315 16.23 -3.13 20.58
N GLY A 316 17.31 -2.35 20.69
CA GLY A 316 18.65 -2.85 20.37
C GLY A 316 18.82 -3.13 18.88
N ILE A 317 18.60 -2.12 18.03
CA ILE A 317 18.54 -2.33 16.58
C ILE A 317 19.93 -2.61 16.00
N TYR A 318 20.12 -3.82 15.43
CA TYR A 318 21.41 -4.23 14.86
C TYR A 318 21.54 -3.95 13.37
N SER A 319 20.49 -4.23 12.61
CA SER A 319 20.54 -4.29 11.15
C SER A 319 19.21 -3.95 10.52
N LEU A 320 19.27 -3.39 9.32
CA LEU A 320 18.11 -3.12 8.47
C LEU A 320 18.19 -3.98 7.20
N GLY A 321 17.07 -4.62 6.85
CA GLY A 321 16.84 -5.18 5.52
C GLY A 321 15.80 -4.35 4.78
N PHE A 322 16.02 -4.08 3.50
CA PHE A 322 15.12 -3.25 2.68
C PHE A 322 14.43 -4.11 1.62
N GLY A 323 13.14 -3.85 1.38
CA GLY A 323 12.33 -4.62 0.44
C GLY A 323 11.00 -3.95 0.12
N SER A 324 9.99 -4.77 -0.19
CA SER A 324 8.61 -4.33 -0.42
C SER A 324 7.65 -5.43 0.05
N SER A 325 6.34 -5.24 -0.11
CA SER A 325 5.37 -6.34 0.03
C SER A 325 4.22 -6.20 -0.97
N ASN A 326 3.28 -7.16 -0.93
CA ASN A 326 2.01 -7.07 -1.64
C ASN A 326 1.22 -5.81 -1.29
N PHE A 327 1.46 -5.21 -0.12
CA PHE A 327 0.71 -4.04 0.36
C PHE A 327 1.56 -2.75 0.40
N TYR A 328 2.84 -2.82 0.74
CA TYR A 328 3.72 -1.64 0.80
C TYR A 328 4.68 -1.58 -0.39
N ARG A 329 4.85 -0.39 -0.98
CA ARG A 329 5.84 -0.14 -2.06
C ARG A 329 7.28 -0.14 -1.54
N GLU A 330 7.47 0.10 -0.25
CA GLU A 330 8.75 0.03 0.45
C GLU A 330 8.55 -0.55 1.85
N VAL A 331 9.47 -1.41 2.28
CA VAL A 331 9.47 -1.99 3.62
C VAL A 331 10.88 -1.97 4.17
N ILE A 332 11.02 -1.52 5.42
CA ILE A 332 12.24 -1.73 6.20
C ILE A 332 11.95 -2.79 7.26
N TYR A 333 12.76 -3.84 7.28
CA TYR A 333 12.77 -4.87 8.31
C TYR A 333 13.93 -4.63 9.25
N THR A 334 13.77 -4.96 10.53
CA THR A 334 14.86 -4.84 11.51
C THR A 334 14.85 -5.98 12.51
N GLY A 335 16.05 -6.42 12.88
CA GLY A 335 16.30 -7.37 13.96
C GLY A 335 16.71 -6.65 15.24
N SER A 336 16.11 -7.06 16.35
CA SER A 336 16.33 -6.50 17.68
C SER A 336 17.41 -7.26 18.46
N TYR A 337 17.92 -6.67 19.55
CA TYR A 337 18.82 -7.37 20.48
C TYR A 337 18.11 -8.57 21.11
N GLN A 338 16.80 -8.51 21.24
CA GLN A 338 15.95 -9.46 21.94
C GLN A 338 15.28 -10.48 20.99
N GLY A 339 15.79 -10.72 19.79
CA GLY A 339 15.15 -11.66 18.87
C GLY A 339 13.75 -11.29 18.40
N LYS A 340 13.39 -10.00 18.44
CA LYS A 340 12.17 -9.50 17.80
C LYS A 340 12.51 -9.03 16.38
N VAL A 341 11.66 -9.37 15.42
CA VAL A 341 11.68 -8.83 14.07
C VAL A 341 10.57 -7.81 13.96
N TYR A 342 10.92 -6.58 13.60
CA TYR A 342 9.95 -5.51 13.34
C TYR A 342 9.93 -5.15 11.85
N GLN A 343 8.77 -4.66 11.41
CA GLN A 343 8.52 -4.16 10.07
C GLN A 343 8.06 -2.71 10.14
N LEU A 344 8.62 -1.86 9.27
CA LEU A 344 8.14 -0.52 8.95
C LEU A 344 7.65 -0.56 7.49
N GLY A 345 6.33 -0.51 7.31
CA GLY A 345 5.73 -0.29 6.00
C GLY A 345 5.82 1.18 5.62
N ILE A 346 6.16 1.48 4.37
CA ILE A 346 6.24 2.84 3.84
C ILE A 346 5.57 2.86 2.47
N TYR A 347 4.67 3.82 2.26
CA TYR A 347 3.84 3.96 1.07
C TYR A 347 2.99 2.70 0.78
N PRO A 348 1.84 2.52 1.45
CA PRO A 348 0.76 1.64 0.99
C PRO A 348 0.51 1.76 -0.51
N ARG A 349 0.07 0.65 -1.12
CA ARG A 349 -0.27 0.56 -2.54
C ARG A 349 -1.71 0.94 -2.85
N TYR A 350 -2.56 0.88 -1.83
CA TYR A 350 -4.01 0.94 -1.92
C TYR A 350 -4.53 1.85 -0.81
N ASP A 351 -5.65 2.50 -1.04
CA ASP A 351 -6.43 3.14 0.01
C ASP A 351 -7.57 2.22 0.49
N PRO A 352 -8.08 2.41 1.73
CA PRO A 352 -9.21 1.64 2.24
C PRO A 352 -10.46 1.82 1.39
N VAL A 353 -11.30 0.79 1.30
CA VAL A 353 -12.50 0.78 0.46
C VAL A 353 -13.74 0.51 1.31
N ILE A 354 -14.75 1.36 1.19
CA ILE A 354 -16.08 1.14 1.79
C ILE A 354 -17.06 0.70 0.71
N PHE A 355 -17.52 -0.54 0.84
CA PHE A 355 -18.60 -1.09 0.01
C PHE A 355 -19.97 -0.79 0.62
N ILE A 356 -20.87 -0.21 -0.17
CA ILE A 356 -22.20 0.25 0.25
C ILE A 356 -23.25 -0.50 -0.57
N HIS A 357 -24.18 -1.18 0.10
CA HIS A 357 -25.11 -2.11 -0.53
C HIS A 357 -26.35 -1.42 -1.16
N GLY A 358 -27.24 -2.21 -1.75
CA GLY A 358 -28.46 -1.72 -2.38
C GLY A 358 -29.64 -1.59 -1.41
N LEU A 359 -30.73 -1.01 -1.92
CA LEU A 359 -32.05 -0.98 -1.27
C LEU A 359 -32.52 -2.40 -0.96
N GLY A 360 -32.94 -2.68 0.28
CA GLY A 360 -33.33 -4.03 0.70
C GLY A 360 -32.18 -5.05 0.81
N GLY A 361 -30.93 -4.65 0.56
CA GLY A 361 -29.74 -5.51 0.66
C GLY A 361 -29.20 -5.67 2.10
N HIS A 362 -28.06 -6.35 2.25
CA HIS A 362 -27.37 -6.49 3.53
C HIS A 362 -25.87 -6.20 3.43
N TYR A 363 -25.26 -5.64 4.47
CA TYR A 363 -23.80 -5.38 4.49
C TYR A 363 -23.00 -6.68 4.34
N THR A 364 -23.50 -7.81 4.85
CA THR A 364 -22.84 -9.10 4.66
C THR A 364 -22.84 -9.59 3.21
N ASP A 365 -23.56 -8.95 2.27
CA ASP A 365 -23.53 -9.30 0.84
C ASP A 365 -22.10 -9.30 0.30
N TRP A 366 -21.30 -8.31 0.71
CA TRP A 366 -19.91 -8.13 0.30
C TRP A 366 -18.91 -9.02 1.06
N ILE A 367 -19.33 -9.63 2.17
CA ILE A 367 -18.47 -10.43 3.06
C ILE A 367 -18.71 -11.93 2.88
N SER A 368 -19.96 -12.36 2.97
CA SER A 368 -20.37 -13.78 3.00
C SER A 368 -21.48 -14.12 2.00
N GLY A 369 -22.29 -13.14 1.58
CA GLY A 369 -23.29 -13.27 0.52
C GLY A 369 -22.66 -13.38 -0.88
N ASP A 370 -23.40 -13.08 -1.94
CA ASP A 370 -22.89 -13.30 -3.30
C ASP A 370 -21.76 -12.32 -3.67
N LYS A 371 -21.91 -11.03 -3.32
CA LYS A 371 -21.00 -9.93 -3.70
C LYS A 371 -19.59 -10.05 -3.10
N LYS A 372 -19.32 -11.04 -2.23
CA LYS A 372 -18.00 -11.42 -1.72
C LYS A 372 -16.94 -11.74 -2.77
N VAL A 373 -17.34 -11.91 -4.03
CA VAL A 373 -16.41 -12.03 -5.16
C VAL A 373 -15.46 -10.83 -5.24
N HIS A 374 -15.92 -9.60 -4.96
CA HIS A 374 -15.08 -8.40 -4.90
C HIS A 374 -13.99 -8.50 -3.82
N PHE A 375 -14.38 -8.80 -2.58
CA PHE A 375 -13.44 -9.00 -1.46
C PHE A 375 -12.46 -10.17 -1.69
N LYS A 376 -12.88 -11.18 -2.47
CA LYS A 376 -12.01 -12.30 -2.86
C LYS A 376 -10.98 -11.87 -3.90
N THR A 377 -11.40 -11.14 -4.94
CA THR A 377 -10.53 -10.69 -6.03
C THR A 377 -9.53 -9.64 -5.54
N LEU A 378 -9.97 -8.66 -4.75
CA LEU A 378 -9.08 -7.64 -4.15
C LEU A 378 -8.01 -8.27 -3.25
N ARG A 379 -8.38 -9.19 -2.34
CA ARG A 379 -7.39 -9.93 -1.51
C ARG A 379 -6.42 -10.76 -2.35
N ALA A 380 -6.86 -11.28 -3.50
CA ALA A 380 -5.97 -11.98 -4.44
C ALA A 380 -5.02 -11.02 -5.19
N ALA A 381 -5.46 -9.79 -5.47
CA ALA A 381 -4.63 -8.71 -6.01
C ALA A 381 -3.62 -8.14 -4.99
N GLY A 382 -3.86 -8.34 -3.68
CA GLY A 382 -2.92 -7.98 -2.62
C GLY A 382 -3.48 -7.01 -1.56
N TYR A 383 -4.74 -6.59 -1.68
CA TYR A 383 -5.40 -5.77 -0.67
C TYR A 383 -5.35 -6.43 0.72
N PRO A 384 -5.02 -5.69 1.78
CA PRO A 384 -5.13 -6.22 3.13
C PRO A 384 -6.60 -6.27 3.56
N GLU A 385 -6.96 -7.32 4.30
CA GLU A 385 -8.35 -7.55 4.73
C GLU A 385 -8.91 -6.42 5.59
N HIS A 386 -8.07 -5.75 6.39
CA HIS A 386 -8.46 -4.62 7.24
C HIS A 386 -8.71 -3.30 6.47
N TYR A 387 -8.48 -3.26 5.15
CA TYR A 387 -8.84 -2.14 4.27
C TYR A 387 -10.17 -2.37 3.54
N LEU A 388 -10.73 -3.58 3.58
CA LEU A 388 -11.97 -3.91 2.89
C LEU A 388 -13.13 -3.84 3.88
N ASN A 389 -13.85 -2.71 3.87
CA ASN A 389 -15.00 -2.49 4.74
C ASN A 389 -16.32 -2.64 3.99
N SER A 390 -17.37 -3.05 4.71
CA SER A 390 -18.75 -2.99 4.21
C SER A 390 -19.60 -2.16 5.17
N TYR A 391 -20.21 -1.11 4.65
CA TYR A 391 -21.00 -0.16 5.43
C TYR A 391 -22.30 -0.79 5.96
N ILE A 392 -22.63 -0.47 7.21
CA ILE A 392 -23.81 -0.96 7.93
C ILE A 392 -24.77 0.21 8.12
N TYR A 393 -26.05 0.04 7.75
CA TYR A 393 -27.07 1.09 7.85
C TYR A 393 -27.67 1.12 9.27
N ALA A 394 -26.81 1.25 10.28
CA ALA A 394 -27.20 1.41 11.67
C ALA A 394 -27.69 2.85 11.94
N ASP A 395 -28.37 3.06 13.07
CA ASP A 395 -28.66 4.41 13.59
C ASP A 395 -27.40 5.16 14.05
N ALA A 396 -27.58 6.42 14.47
CA ALA A 396 -26.50 7.31 14.93
C ALA A 396 -25.71 6.82 16.17
N ASP A 397 -26.18 5.75 16.84
CA ASP A 397 -25.48 5.12 17.97
C ASP A 397 -24.76 3.81 17.54
N GLY A 398 -24.76 3.49 16.24
CA GLY A 398 -24.13 2.30 15.67
C GLY A 398 -24.85 0.99 15.98
N ASN A 399 -26.12 1.05 16.38
CA ASN A 399 -26.87 -0.12 16.82
C ASN A 399 -27.30 -1.03 15.64
N PRO A 400 -26.88 -2.32 15.59
CA PRO A 400 -27.31 -3.23 14.53
C PRO A 400 -28.80 -3.62 14.61
N ASP A 401 -29.47 -3.43 15.76
CA ASP A 401 -30.90 -3.73 15.91
C ASP A 401 -31.81 -2.66 15.25
N THR A 402 -31.27 -1.51 14.84
CA THR A 402 -31.99 -0.44 14.12
C THR A 402 -31.65 -0.38 12.64
N TYR A 403 -31.04 -1.45 12.13
CA TYR A 403 -30.68 -1.61 10.72
C TYR A 403 -31.85 -1.39 9.76
N ASP A 404 -31.83 -0.28 9.03
CA ASP A 404 -32.89 0.10 8.08
C ASP A 404 -32.34 0.23 6.65
N ASN A 405 -32.45 -0.85 5.89
CA ASN A 405 -32.01 -0.92 4.50
C ASN A 405 -32.99 -0.29 3.48
N GLN A 406 -34.04 0.39 3.96
CA GLN A 406 -35.06 1.08 3.14
C GLN A 406 -35.44 2.47 3.71
N GLY A 407 -34.77 2.91 4.77
CA GLY A 407 -35.02 4.16 5.50
C GLY A 407 -34.60 5.43 4.76
N ASP A 408 -34.58 6.55 5.47
CA ASP A 408 -34.20 7.83 4.87
C ASP A 408 -32.70 7.88 4.54
N VAL A 409 -32.36 8.16 3.28
CA VAL A 409 -30.98 8.21 2.78
C VAL A 409 -30.12 9.22 3.54
N ALA A 410 -30.68 10.34 3.99
CA ALA A 410 -29.93 11.33 4.76
C ALA A 410 -29.55 10.83 6.16
N LEU A 411 -30.43 10.03 6.79
CA LEU A 411 -30.14 9.39 8.08
C LEU A 411 -29.13 8.24 7.90
N ILE A 412 -29.34 7.39 6.89
CA ILE A 412 -28.42 6.29 6.55
C ILE A 412 -27.02 6.82 6.22
N SER A 413 -26.90 7.99 5.58
CA SER A 413 -25.62 8.58 5.22
C SER A 413 -24.87 9.22 6.41
N ALA A 414 -25.51 9.46 7.55
CA ALA A 414 -24.90 10.22 8.63
C ALA A 414 -23.69 9.51 9.28
N ASN A 415 -23.75 8.17 9.40
CA ASN A 415 -22.68 7.38 10.01
C ASN A 415 -21.57 6.97 9.04
N LEU A 416 -21.74 7.27 7.75
CA LEU A 416 -20.69 7.03 6.75
C LEU A 416 -19.50 7.95 7.02
N ASP A 417 -19.71 9.12 7.63
CA ASP A 417 -18.63 10.05 8.00
C ASP A 417 -17.72 9.46 9.09
N GLU A 418 -18.27 8.84 10.14
CA GLU A 418 -17.47 8.19 11.17
C GLU A 418 -16.62 7.04 10.59
N GLU A 419 -17.19 6.26 9.67
CA GLU A 419 -16.49 5.14 9.05
C GLU A 419 -15.42 5.59 8.03
N VAL A 420 -15.69 6.66 7.26
CA VAL A 420 -14.68 7.32 6.41
C VAL A 420 -13.56 7.89 7.27
N ASP A 421 -13.86 8.54 8.39
CA ASP A 421 -12.86 9.09 9.31
C ASP A 421 -12.01 8.00 9.96
N ARG A 422 -12.64 6.91 10.39
CA ARG A 422 -11.95 5.75 10.96
C ARG A 422 -10.98 5.11 9.97
N LEU A 423 -11.37 4.99 8.71
CA LEU A 423 -10.53 4.41 7.66
C LEU A 423 -9.47 5.41 7.12
N SER A 424 -9.80 6.69 7.00
CA SER A 424 -8.86 7.77 6.69
C SER A 424 -7.73 7.80 7.73
N GLN A 425 -8.06 7.77 9.02
CA GLN A 425 -7.08 7.74 10.10
C GLN A 425 -6.26 6.43 10.08
N LEU A 426 -6.89 5.28 9.79
CA LEU A 426 -6.18 4.02 9.59
C LEU A 426 -5.17 4.12 8.43
N SER A 427 -5.54 4.68 7.28
CA SER A 427 -4.64 4.93 6.15
C SER A 427 -3.43 5.76 6.60
N LEU A 428 -3.65 6.89 7.29
CA LEU A 428 -2.57 7.73 7.83
C LEU A 428 -1.64 7.00 8.80
N ASP A 429 -2.17 6.15 9.69
CA ASP A 429 -1.37 5.38 10.66
C ASP A 429 -0.61 4.19 10.05
N GLU A 430 -0.99 3.75 8.85
CA GLU A 430 -0.20 2.82 8.02
C GLU A 430 0.78 3.57 7.08
N GLY A 431 0.75 4.91 7.05
CA GLY A 431 1.57 5.74 6.18
C GLY A 431 1.04 5.84 4.74
N GLY A 432 -0.27 5.71 4.56
CA GLY A 432 -1.04 5.94 3.32
C GLY A 432 -1.44 7.40 3.11
N SER A 433 -2.35 7.64 2.17
CA SER A 433 -2.75 8.99 1.74
C SER A 433 -3.66 9.70 2.75
N GLY A 434 -4.38 8.95 3.58
CA GLY A 434 -5.52 9.44 4.36
C GLY A 434 -6.82 9.55 3.57
N LYS A 435 -6.86 9.03 2.34
CA LYS A 435 -8.06 8.89 1.52
C LYS A 435 -8.73 7.53 1.72
N VAL A 436 -9.96 7.42 1.22
CA VAL A 436 -10.82 6.23 1.23
C VAL A 436 -11.59 6.18 -0.10
N ASP A 437 -11.80 4.99 -0.65
CA ASP A 437 -12.57 4.75 -1.86
C ASP A 437 -14.00 4.29 -1.52
N LEU A 438 -14.99 4.79 -2.25
CA LEU A 438 -16.39 4.43 -2.04
C LEU A 438 -16.91 3.59 -3.20
N VAL A 439 -17.44 2.38 -2.92
CA VAL A 439 -18.06 1.51 -3.92
C VAL A 439 -19.54 1.33 -3.60
N GLY A 440 -20.40 2.06 -4.31
CA GLY A 440 -21.85 2.08 -4.09
C GLY A 440 -22.63 1.25 -5.11
N PHE A 441 -23.29 0.17 -4.67
CA PHE A 441 -24.25 -0.56 -5.51
C PHE A 441 -25.67 -0.03 -5.33
N SER A 442 -26.38 0.26 -6.42
CA SER A 442 -27.80 0.67 -6.37
C SER A 442 -28.00 1.91 -5.48
N LEU A 443 -28.85 1.83 -4.46
CA LEU A 443 -29.02 2.88 -3.45
C LEU A 443 -27.69 3.32 -2.80
N GLY A 444 -26.71 2.42 -2.67
CA GLY A 444 -25.42 2.71 -2.05
C GLY A 444 -24.63 3.81 -2.76
N GLY A 445 -24.74 3.93 -4.09
CA GLY A 445 -24.15 5.05 -4.82
C GLY A 445 -24.91 6.36 -4.68
N ILE A 446 -26.19 6.32 -4.27
CA ILE A 446 -26.96 7.51 -3.90
C ILE A 446 -26.58 7.99 -2.50
N ILE A 447 -26.39 7.05 -1.56
CA ILE A 447 -25.86 7.32 -0.21
C ILE A 447 -24.46 7.93 -0.29
N ALA A 448 -23.54 7.33 -1.06
CA ALA A 448 -22.18 7.86 -1.24
C ALA A 448 -22.17 9.28 -1.84
N ARG A 449 -23.05 9.57 -2.81
CA ARG A 449 -23.20 10.93 -3.35
C ARG A 449 -23.78 11.91 -2.34
N TYR A 450 -24.74 11.49 -1.53
CA TYR A 450 -25.31 12.34 -0.48
C TYR A 450 -24.25 12.67 0.57
N TYR A 451 -23.41 11.69 0.93
CA TYR A 451 -22.26 11.88 1.80
C TYR A 451 -21.31 12.95 1.27
N LEU A 452 -20.80 12.80 0.04
CA LEU A 452 -19.88 13.77 -0.58
C LEU A 452 -20.45 15.20 -0.64
N ASN A 453 -21.75 15.33 -0.95
CA ASN A 453 -22.44 16.63 -1.00
C ASN A 453 -22.64 17.29 0.38
N THR A 454 -22.59 16.52 1.48
CA THR A 454 -23.01 16.98 2.82
C THR A 454 -21.83 17.12 3.79
N PHE A 455 -20.91 16.16 3.78
CA PHE A 455 -19.77 16.07 4.71
C PHE A 455 -18.45 16.47 4.04
N GLY A 456 -18.34 16.30 2.71
CA GLY A 456 -17.25 16.82 1.89
C GLY A 456 -16.51 15.77 1.07
N GLU A 457 -15.57 16.25 0.27
CA GLU A 457 -14.78 15.44 -0.68
C GLU A 457 -13.35 15.16 -0.18
N ASP A 458 -12.89 15.85 0.87
CA ASP A 458 -11.47 15.92 1.25
C ASP A 458 -10.84 14.57 1.62
N LYS A 459 -11.63 13.62 2.14
CA LYS A 459 -11.19 12.27 2.57
C LYS A 459 -11.49 11.15 1.58
N VAL A 460 -12.11 11.44 0.44
CA VAL A 460 -12.41 10.44 -0.59
C VAL A 460 -11.48 10.65 -1.79
N ASP A 461 -10.96 9.58 -2.40
CA ASP A 461 -10.20 9.68 -3.66
C ASP A 461 -11.12 9.43 -4.86
N GLN A 462 -11.77 8.26 -4.88
CA GLN A 462 -12.71 7.86 -5.93
C GLN A 462 -14.06 7.37 -5.40
N LEU A 463 -15.08 7.53 -6.25
CA LEU A 463 -16.42 6.97 -6.09
C LEU A 463 -16.76 6.08 -7.29
N ILE A 464 -16.87 4.77 -7.06
CA ILE A 464 -17.33 3.80 -8.04
C ILE A 464 -18.82 3.51 -7.79
N THR A 465 -19.68 3.75 -8.78
CA THR A 465 -21.12 3.46 -8.69
C THR A 465 -21.49 2.30 -9.61
N ILE A 466 -22.22 1.31 -9.08
CA ILE A 466 -22.65 0.11 -9.82
C ILE A 466 -24.18 0.13 -9.87
N ALA A 467 -24.75 0.34 -11.07
CA ALA A 467 -26.19 0.48 -11.30
C ALA A 467 -26.87 1.40 -10.27
N SER A 468 -26.36 2.61 -10.08
CA SER A 468 -26.94 3.58 -9.13
C SER A 468 -27.91 4.52 -9.85
N PRO A 469 -29.15 4.72 -9.36
CA PRO A 469 -30.19 5.45 -10.08
C PRO A 469 -30.01 6.98 -9.99
N HIS A 470 -28.98 7.53 -10.63
CA HIS A 470 -28.62 8.96 -10.50
C HIS A 470 -29.72 9.91 -11.01
N ARG A 471 -30.58 9.46 -11.95
CA ARG A 471 -31.79 10.17 -12.39
C ARG A 471 -33.09 9.44 -12.01
N GLY A 472 -32.99 8.51 -11.07
CA GLY A 472 -34.10 7.78 -10.49
C GLY A 472 -34.40 6.46 -11.22
N VAL A 473 -35.27 5.68 -10.60
CA VAL A 473 -35.65 4.35 -11.08
C VAL A 473 -36.76 4.48 -12.13
N THR A 474 -36.50 4.07 -13.37
CA THR A 474 -37.43 4.25 -14.51
C THR A 474 -38.65 3.34 -14.45
N ILE A 475 -38.63 2.29 -13.63
CA ILE A 475 -39.78 1.38 -13.48
C ILE A 475 -41.02 2.03 -12.84
N PHE A 476 -40.86 3.22 -12.24
CA PHE A 476 -41.96 4.02 -11.69
C PHE A 476 -42.78 4.78 -12.75
N THR A 477 -42.32 4.85 -14.01
CA THR A 477 -43.07 5.47 -15.13
C THR A 477 -43.15 4.52 -16.34
N PRO A 478 -43.74 3.32 -16.19
CA PRO A 478 -43.75 2.31 -17.25
C PRO A 478 -44.55 2.74 -18.49
N GLU A 479 -45.44 3.74 -18.40
CA GLU A 479 -46.08 4.35 -19.57
C GLU A 479 -45.07 4.93 -20.58
N ASP A 480 -43.98 5.56 -20.11
CA ASP A 480 -42.99 6.25 -20.96
C ASP A 480 -42.33 5.30 -21.96
N TRP A 481 -42.11 4.04 -21.55
CA TRP A 481 -41.56 3.00 -22.42
C TRP A 481 -42.47 2.75 -23.63
N PHE A 482 -43.79 2.79 -23.47
CA PHE A 482 -44.76 2.51 -24.53
C PHE A 482 -45.10 3.71 -25.39
N GLU A 483 -45.02 4.93 -24.86
CA GLU A 483 -45.20 6.15 -25.66
C GLU A 483 -44.05 6.35 -26.66
N SER A 484 -42.89 5.75 -26.41
CA SER A 484 -41.78 5.68 -27.37
C SER A 484 -42.05 4.80 -28.61
N ILE A 485 -43.08 3.93 -28.60
CA ILE A 485 -43.33 2.88 -29.61
C ILE A 485 -44.38 3.34 -30.65
N PRO A 486 -44.01 3.55 -31.92
CA PRO A 486 -44.93 4.06 -32.94
C PRO A 486 -46.11 3.14 -33.24
N ILE A 487 -47.23 3.75 -33.64
CA ILE A 487 -48.44 3.12 -34.23
C ILE A 487 -49.26 2.23 -33.27
N LEU A 488 -48.65 1.52 -32.31
CA LEU A 488 -49.36 0.55 -31.47
C LEU A 488 -49.36 0.85 -29.96
N GLY A 489 -48.68 1.89 -29.45
CA GLY A 489 -48.57 2.16 -28.00
C GLY A 489 -49.87 2.05 -27.19
N VAL A 490 -51.00 2.55 -27.72
CA VAL A 490 -52.32 2.45 -27.05
C VAL A 490 -52.90 1.03 -27.05
N TYR A 491 -52.76 0.29 -28.15
CA TYR A 491 -53.22 -1.11 -28.24
C TYR A 491 -52.33 -2.08 -27.47
N LEU A 492 -51.04 -1.74 -27.37
CA LEU A 492 -50.07 -2.54 -26.64
C LEU A 492 -50.19 -2.41 -25.13
N ARG A 493 -50.68 -1.28 -24.56
CA ARG A 493 -50.73 -1.04 -23.10
C ARG A 493 -51.13 -2.27 -22.26
N ARG A 494 -52.12 -3.07 -22.66
CA ARG A 494 -52.47 -4.32 -21.92
C ARG A 494 -51.39 -5.41 -21.98
N ALA A 495 -50.93 -5.77 -23.18
CA ALA A 495 -49.86 -6.76 -23.40
C ALA A 495 -48.53 -6.32 -22.76
N ALA A 496 -48.27 -5.02 -22.89
CA ALA A 496 -47.17 -4.28 -22.30
C ALA A 496 -47.16 -4.34 -20.76
N THR A 497 -48.30 -4.11 -20.09
CA THR A 497 -48.38 -4.18 -18.62
C THR A 497 -48.08 -5.58 -18.10
N GLU A 498 -48.60 -6.63 -18.74
CA GLU A 498 -48.30 -8.02 -18.36
C GLU A 498 -46.80 -8.35 -18.55
N PHE A 499 -46.25 -7.95 -19.70
CA PHE A 499 -44.84 -8.12 -20.03
C PHE A 499 -43.90 -7.36 -19.08
N VAL A 500 -44.19 -6.08 -18.78
CA VAL A 500 -43.44 -5.28 -17.81
C VAL A 500 -43.54 -5.85 -16.42
N THR A 501 -44.74 -6.27 -15.98
CA THR A 501 -44.90 -6.91 -14.66
C THR A 501 -44.03 -8.17 -14.54
N LYS A 502 -43.89 -8.95 -15.62
CA LYS A 502 -43.00 -10.11 -15.65
C LYS A 502 -41.50 -9.73 -15.73
N LEU A 503 -41.14 -8.61 -16.37
CA LEU A 503 -39.77 -8.05 -16.29
C LEU A 503 -39.43 -7.55 -14.87
N VAL A 504 -40.34 -6.81 -14.23
CA VAL A 504 -40.23 -6.36 -12.82
C VAL A 504 -39.96 -7.57 -11.91
N GLN A 505 -40.67 -8.68 -12.12
CA GLN A 505 -40.47 -9.93 -11.37
C GLN A 505 -39.11 -10.59 -11.64
N LEU A 506 -38.59 -10.54 -12.87
CA LEU A 506 -37.28 -11.08 -13.24
C LEU A 506 -36.10 -10.29 -12.64
N GLY A 507 -36.30 -9.01 -12.34
CA GLY A 507 -35.30 -8.16 -11.68
C GLY A 507 -35.06 -8.52 -10.20
N GLY A 508 -36.05 -9.11 -9.52
CA GLY A 508 -35.89 -9.71 -8.19
C GLY A 508 -35.76 -8.76 -6.99
N LEU A 509 -36.09 -7.46 -7.11
CA LEU A 509 -36.10 -6.54 -5.96
C LEU A 509 -37.22 -6.88 -4.96
N ASN A 510 -36.84 -7.14 -3.71
CA ASN A 510 -37.75 -7.25 -2.57
C ASN A 510 -37.76 -5.91 -1.82
N VAL A 511 -38.64 -4.99 -2.23
CA VAL A 511 -38.63 -3.58 -1.81
C VAL A 511 -40.05 -3.12 -1.50
N ASP A 512 -40.23 -2.44 -0.37
CA ASP A 512 -41.41 -1.61 -0.11
C ASP A 512 -41.28 -0.30 -0.91
N LEU A 513 -42.15 -0.15 -1.91
CA LEU A 513 -42.14 1.02 -2.80
C LEU A 513 -42.55 2.32 -2.09
N GLU A 514 -43.18 2.24 -0.92
CA GLU A 514 -43.58 3.39 -0.12
C GLU A 514 -42.56 3.75 0.98
N SER A 515 -41.47 2.98 1.11
CA SER A 515 -40.35 3.28 2.00
C SER A 515 -39.65 4.60 1.65
N ALA A 516 -38.98 5.21 2.63
CA ALA A 516 -38.37 6.54 2.48
C ALA A 516 -37.31 6.55 1.36
N ALA A 517 -36.40 5.58 1.33
CA ALA A 517 -35.43 5.46 0.24
C ALA A 517 -36.09 5.25 -1.12
N ALA A 518 -37.13 4.41 -1.22
CA ALA A 518 -37.85 4.16 -2.46
C ALA A 518 -38.52 5.44 -3.00
N GLN A 519 -39.10 6.26 -2.12
CA GLN A 519 -39.65 7.58 -2.48
C GLN A 519 -38.55 8.57 -2.91
N GLN A 520 -37.42 8.58 -2.20
CA GLN A 520 -36.28 9.46 -2.46
C GLN A 520 -35.61 9.18 -3.81
N VAL A 521 -35.58 7.94 -4.30
CA VAL A 521 -35.02 7.59 -5.63
C VAL A 521 -36.03 7.61 -6.79
N ARG A 522 -37.25 8.12 -6.59
CA ARG A 522 -38.19 8.37 -7.70
C ARG A 522 -37.67 9.52 -8.59
N PRO A 523 -37.77 9.45 -9.93
CA PRO A 523 -37.27 10.50 -10.83
C PRO A 523 -37.81 11.92 -10.55
N SER A 524 -39.01 12.02 -9.99
CA SER A 524 -39.68 13.28 -9.65
C SER A 524 -39.50 13.71 -8.18
N SER A 525 -38.60 13.08 -7.41
CA SER A 525 -38.42 13.41 -6.00
C SER A 525 -37.66 14.73 -5.83
N SER A 526 -38.02 15.51 -4.81
CA SER A 526 -37.28 16.73 -4.44
C SER A 526 -35.88 16.40 -3.93
N PHE A 527 -35.71 15.26 -3.26
CA PHE A 527 -34.42 14.77 -2.78
C PHE A 527 -33.43 14.56 -3.93
N LEU A 528 -33.84 13.83 -4.98
CA LEU A 528 -32.94 13.49 -6.08
C LEU A 528 -32.65 14.70 -6.96
N ALA A 529 -33.62 15.61 -7.12
CA ALA A 529 -33.40 16.90 -7.75
C ALA A 529 -32.30 17.69 -7.02
N GLN A 530 -32.43 17.88 -5.70
CA GLN A 530 -31.43 18.57 -4.87
C GLN A 530 -30.06 17.88 -4.89
N LEU A 531 -30.03 16.54 -4.88
CA LEU A 531 -28.78 15.77 -4.99
C LEU A 531 -28.08 15.98 -6.35
N ASN A 532 -28.85 16.27 -7.40
CA ASN A 532 -28.36 16.49 -8.76
C ASN A 532 -28.01 17.97 -9.06
N ASP A 533 -28.47 18.93 -8.25
CA ASP A 533 -28.05 20.33 -8.34
C ASP A 533 -26.58 20.53 -7.93
N ASN A 534 -26.03 19.64 -7.10
CA ASN A 534 -24.64 19.65 -6.66
C ASN A 534 -23.75 18.80 -7.57
N ILE A 535 -22.57 19.33 -7.93
CA ILE A 535 -21.58 18.68 -8.79
C ILE A 535 -20.41 18.20 -7.91
N ILE A 536 -20.13 16.90 -7.95
CA ILE A 536 -18.93 16.31 -7.33
C ILE A 536 -17.70 16.82 -8.09
N SER A 537 -16.76 17.47 -7.40
CA SER A 537 -15.82 18.40 -8.01
C SER A 537 -14.35 18.00 -7.89
N GLN A 538 -13.99 17.25 -6.86
CA GLN A 538 -12.63 16.83 -6.52
C GLN A 538 -12.44 15.32 -6.64
N VAL A 539 -13.48 14.53 -6.34
CA VAL A 539 -13.48 13.06 -6.43
C VAL A 539 -13.68 12.60 -7.88
N SER A 540 -12.92 11.59 -8.33
CA SER A 540 -13.17 10.91 -9.61
C SER A 540 -14.36 9.96 -9.48
N VAL A 541 -15.30 10.03 -10.43
CA VAL A 541 -16.50 9.19 -10.42
C VAL A 541 -16.50 8.22 -11.59
N ASP A 542 -16.52 6.93 -11.27
CA ASP A 542 -16.62 5.83 -12.23
C ASP A 542 -18.00 5.20 -12.14
N SER A 543 -18.73 5.17 -13.25
CA SER A 543 -20.15 4.80 -13.25
C SER A 543 -20.42 3.60 -14.15
N LEU A 544 -20.63 2.45 -13.52
CA LEU A 544 -20.79 1.12 -14.13
C LEU A 544 -22.27 0.78 -14.25
N ALA A 545 -22.73 0.51 -15.46
CA ALA A 545 -24.13 0.20 -15.75
C ALA A 545 -24.29 -1.09 -16.57
N GLY A 546 -25.34 -1.83 -16.26
CA GLY A 546 -25.83 -2.91 -17.11
C GLY A 546 -26.75 -2.36 -18.19
N ASP A 547 -26.68 -2.93 -19.40
CA ASP A 547 -27.59 -2.61 -20.48
C ASP A 547 -28.13 -3.87 -21.17
N ILE A 548 -29.44 -3.96 -21.29
CA ILE A 548 -30.12 -5.08 -21.93
C ILE A 548 -30.87 -4.54 -23.14
N ASP A 549 -30.46 -4.98 -24.32
CA ASP A 549 -31.14 -4.65 -25.57
C ASP A 549 -32.40 -5.49 -25.75
N MET A 550 -33.50 -4.83 -26.13
CA MET A 550 -34.75 -5.46 -26.52
C MET A 550 -35.04 -5.23 -28.00
N GLU A 551 -35.30 -6.31 -28.74
CA GLU A 551 -35.77 -6.25 -30.12
C GLU A 551 -37.30 -6.42 -30.16
N ILE A 552 -38.01 -5.35 -30.53
CA ILE A 552 -39.42 -5.43 -30.93
C ILE A 552 -39.51 -5.74 -32.42
N ARG A 553 -40.36 -6.70 -32.77
CA ARG A 553 -40.70 -7.06 -34.15
C ARG A 553 -42.19 -6.83 -34.38
N GLN A 554 -42.51 -6.11 -35.45
CA GLN A 554 -43.87 -5.69 -35.77
C GLN A 554 -44.26 -6.15 -37.18
N GLY A 555 -45.14 -7.14 -37.27
CA GLY A 555 -45.64 -7.71 -38.51
C GLY A 555 -46.87 -6.95 -39.05
N PHE A 556 -46.75 -6.47 -40.29
CA PHE A 556 -47.82 -5.82 -41.06
C PHE A 556 -48.05 -6.55 -42.40
N PHE A 557 -48.90 -7.58 -42.41
CA PHE A 557 -49.21 -8.42 -43.58
C PHE A 557 -47.98 -9.12 -44.20
N PHE A 558 -47.21 -8.40 -45.02
CA PHE A 558 -46.02 -8.86 -45.74
C PHE A 558 -44.77 -7.99 -45.47
N TRP A 559 -44.85 -7.05 -44.51
CA TRP A 559 -43.74 -6.27 -44.00
C TRP A 559 -43.45 -6.62 -42.54
N GLU A 560 -42.17 -6.58 -42.15
CA GLU A 560 -41.72 -6.70 -40.76
C GLU A 560 -40.88 -5.47 -40.41
N LEU A 561 -41.26 -4.74 -39.37
CA LEU A 561 -40.44 -3.67 -38.80
C LEU A 561 -39.72 -4.22 -37.57
N ARG A 562 -38.39 -4.11 -37.53
CA ARG A 562 -37.58 -4.45 -36.34
C ARG A 562 -37.02 -3.18 -35.72
N ARG A 563 -37.07 -3.09 -34.39
CA ARG A 563 -36.50 -1.97 -33.64
C ARG A 563 -35.82 -2.50 -32.38
N LYS A 564 -34.55 -2.14 -32.19
CA LYS A 564 -33.80 -2.37 -30.95
C LYS A 564 -33.83 -1.12 -30.07
N PHE A 565 -33.87 -1.31 -28.76
CA PHE A 565 -33.71 -0.25 -27.76
C PHE A 565 -33.25 -0.84 -26.42
N SER A 566 -32.45 -0.07 -25.71
CA SER A 566 -32.05 -0.32 -24.31
C SER A 566 -33.27 -0.29 -23.39
N ILE A 567 -33.37 -1.28 -22.50
CA ILE A 567 -34.19 -1.22 -21.28
C ILE A 567 -33.33 -1.04 -20.02
N GLY A 568 -32.05 -0.70 -20.19
CA GLY A 568 -31.06 -0.63 -19.11
C GLY A 568 -30.97 -1.96 -18.36
N ASP A 569 -30.97 -1.91 -17.03
CA ASP A 569 -30.76 -3.07 -16.16
C ASP A 569 -32.06 -3.76 -15.67
N ILE A 570 -33.19 -3.48 -16.33
CA ILE A 570 -34.60 -3.72 -15.94
C ILE A 570 -35.22 -2.60 -15.08
N TYR A 571 -34.50 -2.07 -14.08
CA TYR A 571 -35.09 -1.09 -13.14
C TYR A 571 -34.76 0.36 -13.49
N MET A 572 -33.55 0.62 -13.97
CA MET A 572 -33.09 1.94 -14.39
C MET A 572 -32.54 1.95 -15.81
N SER A 573 -32.77 3.04 -16.52
CA SER A 573 -32.17 3.29 -17.83
C SER A 573 -30.65 3.49 -17.72
N LEU A 574 -29.94 3.20 -18.81
CA LEU A 574 -28.51 3.47 -18.95
C LEU A 574 -28.16 4.94 -18.67
N GLU A 575 -29.02 5.88 -19.04
CA GLU A 575 -28.80 7.31 -18.75
C GLU A 575 -28.87 7.61 -17.26
N SER A 576 -29.84 7.03 -16.53
CA SER A 576 -29.94 7.17 -15.07
C SER A 576 -28.76 6.50 -14.37
N ALA A 577 -28.35 5.32 -14.83
CA ALA A 577 -27.26 4.56 -14.25
C ALA A 577 -25.86 5.19 -14.45
N THR A 578 -25.65 5.95 -15.54
CA THR A 578 -24.31 6.45 -15.93
C THR A 578 -24.14 7.97 -15.86
N SER A 579 -25.12 8.73 -15.37
CA SER A 579 -25.06 10.21 -15.44
C SER A 579 -25.19 10.93 -14.09
N PRO A 580 -24.33 10.62 -13.10
CA PRO A 580 -24.16 11.50 -11.95
C PRO A 580 -23.61 12.88 -12.40
N PRO A 581 -23.97 13.98 -11.72
CA PRO A 581 -23.30 15.26 -11.89
C PRO A 581 -21.94 15.21 -11.19
N ALA A 582 -20.88 15.03 -11.98
CA ALA A 582 -19.49 15.05 -11.55
C ALA A 582 -18.62 15.78 -12.57
N ALA A 583 -17.59 16.48 -12.11
CA ALA A 583 -16.62 17.17 -12.97
C ALA A 583 -15.68 16.18 -13.68
N GLN A 584 -15.39 15.04 -13.04
CA GLN A 584 -14.60 13.94 -13.57
C GLN A 584 -15.47 12.68 -13.55
N LEU A 585 -15.96 12.27 -14.73
CA LEU A 585 -16.88 11.15 -14.89
C LEU A 585 -16.40 10.20 -15.99
N ALA A 586 -16.11 8.95 -15.61
CA ALA A 586 -15.94 7.84 -16.52
C ALA A 586 -17.21 6.95 -16.52
N LYS A 587 -17.54 6.40 -17.70
CA LYS A 587 -18.75 5.60 -17.92
C LYS A 587 -18.38 4.23 -18.46
N HIS A 588 -18.86 3.20 -17.78
CA HIS A 588 -18.63 1.80 -18.11
C HIS A 588 -19.96 1.12 -18.35
N THR A 589 -20.09 0.38 -19.45
CA THR A 589 -21.38 -0.22 -19.84
C THR A 589 -21.18 -1.66 -20.28
N PHE A 590 -21.93 -2.55 -19.65
CA PHE A 590 -21.84 -4.00 -19.85
C PHE A 590 -23.16 -4.49 -20.44
N SER A 591 -23.13 -5.01 -21.67
CA SER A 591 -24.34 -5.31 -22.43
C SER A 591 -24.50 -6.78 -22.79
N ASP A 592 -25.75 -7.26 -22.69
CA ASP A 592 -26.18 -8.58 -23.16
C ASP A 592 -26.80 -8.45 -24.57
N PRO A 593 -26.10 -8.85 -25.65
CA PRO A 593 -26.63 -8.68 -27.01
C PRO A 593 -27.77 -9.65 -27.33
N ASP A 594 -28.90 -9.10 -27.77
CA ASP A 594 -30.04 -9.79 -28.42
C ASP A 594 -30.81 -10.85 -27.61
N VAL A 595 -30.87 -10.69 -26.28
CA VAL A 595 -31.55 -11.65 -25.38
C VAL A 595 -33.08 -11.51 -25.39
N LEU A 596 -33.62 -10.28 -25.44
CA LEU A 596 -35.08 -10.03 -25.33
C LEU A 596 -35.74 -9.80 -26.69
N LYS A 597 -36.76 -10.61 -27.02
CA LYS A 597 -37.55 -10.50 -28.26
C LYS A 597 -39.05 -10.44 -27.96
N PHE A 598 -39.69 -9.38 -28.46
CA PHE A 598 -41.13 -9.13 -28.30
C PHE A 598 -41.78 -8.98 -29.68
N GLU A 599 -42.62 -9.94 -30.08
CA GLU A 599 -43.23 -9.98 -31.41
C GLU A 599 -44.71 -9.56 -31.37
N VAL A 600 -45.10 -8.66 -32.27
CA VAL A 600 -46.45 -8.10 -32.37
C VAL A 600 -46.95 -8.22 -33.80
N SER A 601 -48.13 -8.79 -33.99
CA SER A 601 -48.71 -9.03 -35.32
C SER A 601 -50.16 -8.57 -35.41
N LEU A 602 -50.46 -7.79 -36.45
CA LEU A 602 -51.82 -7.38 -36.78
C LEU A 602 -52.55 -8.48 -37.56
N CYS A 603 -53.68 -8.94 -37.02
CA CYS A 603 -54.51 -10.00 -37.57
C CYS A 603 -55.89 -9.47 -37.97
N LYS A 604 -56.65 -10.22 -38.78
CA LYS A 604 -58.02 -9.85 -39.19
C LYS A 604 -59.00 -9.70 -38.02
N GLU A 605 -58.70 -10.32 -36.89
CA GLU A 605 -59.56 -10.39 -35.69
C GLU A 605 -59.11 -9.40 -34.59
N GLY A 606 -57.99 -8.69 -34.77
CA GLY A 606 -57.44 -7.75 -33.80
C GLY A 606 -55.92 -7.71 -33.78
N VAL A 607 -55.34 -7.25 -32.67
CA VAL A 607 -53.89 -7.31 -32.41
C VAL A 607 -53.59 -8.63 -31.69
N SER A 608 -52.63 -9.39 -32.21
CA SER A 608 -52.03 -10.53 -31.53
C SER A 608 -50.60 -10.17 -31.12
N TYR A 609 -50.16 -10.69 -29.98
CA TYR A 609 -48.80 -10.50 -29.47
C TYR A 609 -48.27 -11.82 -28.92
N SER A 610 -46.97 -12.02 -29.06
CA SER A 610 -46.24 -13.15 -28.51
C SER A 610 -44.87 -12.70 -28.07
N TYR A 611 -44.56 -12.88 -26.81
CA TYR A 611 -43.21 -12.72 -26.27
C TYR A 611 -42.58 -14.10 -26.06
N ASN A 612 -41.27 -14.21 -26.28
CA ASN A 612 -40.53 -15.36 -25.78
C ASN A 612 -39.85 -14.96 -24.46
N LEU A 613 -40.56 -15.20 -23.35
CA LEU A 613 -40.01 -15.08 -22.00
C LEU A 613 -39.50 -16.45 -21.48
N ASP A 614 -39.50 -17.50 -22.32
CA ASP A 614 -39.07 -18.85 -21.91
C ASP A 614 -37.53 -19.01 -22.03
N MET A 615 -36.85 -18.08 -22.71
CA MET A 615 -35.38 -17.87 -22.68
C MET A 615 -34.95 -16.89 -21.57
N LEU A 616 -35.75 -16.76 -20.51
CA LEU A 616 -35.49 -15.88 -19.36
C LEU A 616 -35.65 -16.64 -18.05
N THR A 617 -34.94 -17.75 -17.93
CA THR A 617 -34.61 -18.23 -16.59
C THR A 617 -33.79 -17.14 -15.87
N PRO A 618 -33.92 -16.97 -14.54
CA PRO A 618 -33.30 -15.85 -13.83
C PRO A 618 -31.77 -15.70 -13.90
N GLY A 619 -31.05 -16.61 -14.58
CA GLY A 619 -29.60 -16.54 -14.85
C GLY A 619 -29.18 -16.32 -16.31
N GLU A 620 -30.12 -16.16 -17.26
CA GLU A 620 -29.79 -15.90 -18.68
C GLU A 620 -29.56 -14.41 -19.00
N LEU A 621 -30.10 -13.50 -18.18
CA LEU A 621 -29.75 -12.07 -18.20
C LEU A 621 -28.61 -11.85 -17.22
N ARG A 622 -27.42 -11.51 -17.73
CA ARG A 622 -26.18 -11.34 -16.96
C ARG A 622 -26.14 -9.97 -16.30
N PHE A 623 -26.43 -8.93 -17.07
CA PHE A 623 -26.24 -7.53 -16.67
C PHE A 623 -27.52 -6.85 -16.14
N LYS A 624 -28.54 -7.61 -15.75
CA LYS A 624 -29.68 -7.06 -14.98
C LYS A 624 -29.24 -6.59 -13.58
N HIS A 625 -29.99 -5.67 -13.00
CA HIS A 625 -29.65 -4.94 -11.77
C HIS A 625 -29.03 -5.81 -10.66
N GLY A 626 -29.72 -6.88 -10.24
CA GLY A 626 -29.29 -7.73 -9.13
C GLY A 626 -28.09 -8.63 -9.41
N THR A 627 -27.79 -8.93 -10.69
CA THR A 627 -26.69 -9.82 -11.10
C THR A 627 -25.50 -9.08 -11.71
N LEU A 628 -25.66 -7.81 -12.09
CA LEU A 628 -24.59 -6.94 -12.56
C LEU A 628 -23.34 -6.93 -11.65
N PRO A 629 -23.43 -6.65 -10.33
CA PRO A 629 -22.24 -6.63 -9.46
C PRO A 629 -21.57 -8.00 -9.29
N MET A 630 -22.17 -9.07 -9.81
CA MET A 630 -21.65 -10.44 -9.76
C MET A 630 -20.96 -10.89 -11.05
N GLN A 631 -21.06 -10.11 -12.14
CA GLN A 631 -20.44 -10.51 -13.41
C GLN A 631 -18.92 -10.35 -13.36
N PRO A 632 -18.13 -11.34 -13.84
CA PRO A 632 -16.67 -11.25 -13.83
C PRO A 632 -16.13 -9.96 -14.41
N GLU A 633 -16.69 -9.49 -15.53
CA GLU A 633 -16.28 -8.26 -16.20
C GLU A 633 -16.45 -7.00 -15.31
N VAL A 634 -17.49 -6.98 -14.47
CA VAL A 634 -17.75 -5.89 -13.52
C VAL A 634 -16.82 -5.99 -12.31
N VAL A 635 -16.54 -7.20 -11.84
CA VAL A 635 -15.60 -7.44 -10.74
C VAL A 635 -14.17 -7.08 -11.14
N ASP A 636 -13.79 -7.43 -12.37
CA ASP A 636 -12.47 -7.14 -12.92
C ASP A 636 -12.30 -5.62 -13.14
N GLU A 637 -13.30 -4.91 -13.67
CA GLU A 637 -13.26 -3.45 -13.81
C GLU A 637 -13.18 -2.74 -12.46
N VAL A 638 -14.03 -3.10 -11.48
CA VAL A 638 -13.94 -2.52 -10.12
C VAL A 638 -12.59 -2.83 -9.46
N THR A 639 -12.05 -4.03 -9.65
CA THR A 639 -10.70 -4.37 -9.15
C THR A 639 -9.63 -3.50 -9.82
N GLN A 640 -9.72 -3.29 -11.14
CA GLN A 640 -8.79 -2.48 -11.90
C GLN A 640 -8.82 -1.00 -11.47
N LEU A 641 -10.00 -0.43 -11.25
CA LEU A 641 -10.16 0.95 -10.75
C LEU A 641 -9.59 1.13 -9.34
N LEU A 642 -9.73 0.14 -8.46
CA LEU A 642 -9.19 0.16 -7.09
C LEU A 642 -7.68 -0.17 -6.99
N THR A 643 -7.04 -0.69 -8.04
CA THR A 643 -5.63 -1.18 -7.96
C THR A 643 -4.60 -0.46 -8.81
N ASN A 644 -5.01 0.54 -9.60
CA ASN A 644 -4.15 1.36 -10.45
C ASN A 644 -3.65 2.62 -9.74
#